data_AF-G3JF10-F1
#
_entry.id   AF-G3JF10-F1
#
_cell.length_a   1.000
_cell.length_b   1.000
_cell.length_c   1.000
_cell.angle_alpha   90.00
_cell.angle_beta   90.00
_cell.angle_gamma   90.00
#
_symmetry.space_group_name_H-M   'P 1'
#
loop_
_entity.id
_entity.type
_entity.pdbx_description
1 polymer ?
#
loop_
_entity_poly.entity_id
_entity_poly.type
_entity_poly.pdbx_seq_one_letter_code
_entity_poly.pdbx_strand_id
1 'polypeptide(L)'
;MSESTAYTIILHGNDATGKSTLVPALRAAGEVIYARGDDDATLEDTIVVRSFDKFTLRLADDDRGPLPQSYTDKDGVQRRIVRIILDADLDVLQARLAKRPSTDQWESEKSLFYFRARFLGHQELAAYHGLPVINTGEKSLDETMAEIIALARNPETLALFSKLALRTLTPEDVASLADRRAVIAGVDYAKRLEDIIAAECGETSLFTPEDVRAQCLEDPGLVHALVNHHDNLHDAEAPLRLRQIVEGESKQIYKVESPLTHHFDNLVLVFLKPTIYSHSKQATAEISGLSAVRASGSRLFLEMLHRAGISHTYHGLSAHGLIWARSTEITQIETVYKELCAGTDKHSFFGMAADPNVTLPTGQYKRGPYVRFDWRNPNHVYNGVNPATHPFYHLMEASVGKNAFYDKYLTGRAKPLGDKCVPEELVHSVQAVEASVDWTTRIFFTIQHYLHQIGLEVQDGCVMLDPTGRIMWSEINQDCMRIKRRERTETTNGSHQGVFDKDVWRAGGSSVKEAILDKWTQLNGLLREHLAGRPFHENEMVAAFEPYGMHATEVLADKTLTLTPRYRALYERLATHDRSLLRSGGSADKAASERLLALMQEHIWQAIAAVPPLNGHDEAKRMVRLANTFARRVGLPPAEVSALSDADAETILGRTATPPGSKAIGVTANKYADKTDEFALAELGIKLLRPTGRCLRITYELVDQAKYTKAFGAGVTVHFVPTRPKDMPGLLAQGMLDGAVTYSSVMDNFPTVARLVASTPDADISLALIRRRGQAIDPHGWSADRPARIVAEHGRMVRAHLAGLGVSPTTYEIQHVLGSSESYLVNDPRETYLLCDAVIATGGTIQENDLDVWQVVKNKGELLVGLYQRV
;
A
#
# COMPACT_ATOMS: atom_id res chain seq x y z
N MET A 1 -13.00 -36.70 31.28
CA MET A 1 -14.10 -35.97 30.62
C MET A 1 -14.41 -34.76 31.49
N SER A 2 -13.78 -33.61 31.24
CA SER A 2 -14.30 -32.37 31.82
C SER A 2 -15.71 -32.21 31.31
N GLU A 3 -16.70 -32.05 32.18
CA GLU A 3 -18.06 -31.74 31.74
C GLU A 3 -17.98 -30.63 30.69
N SER A 4 -18.49 -30.91 29.49
CA SER A 4 -18.59 -29.95 28.41
C SER A 4 -19.40 -28.78 28.93
N THR A 5 -18.73 -27.73 29.41
CA THR A 5 -19.39 -26.52 29.88
C THR A 5 -20.25 -26.01 28.74
N ALA A 6 -21.55 -25.94 28.97
CA ALA A 6 -22.48 -25.43 27.98
C ALA A 6 -22.03 -24.02 27.57
N TYR A 7 -22.13 -23.72 26.28
CA TYR A 7 -21.74 -22.42 25.75
C TYR A 7 -22.83 -21.85 24.85
N THR A 8 -22.73 -20.54 24.63
CA THR A 8 -23.55 -19.76 23.72
C THR A 8 -22.62 -18.93 22.84
N ILE A 9 -22.85 -18.98 21.53
CA ILE A 9 -22.11 -18.19 20.55
C ILE A 9 -22.82 -16.86 20.34
N ILE A 10 -22.07 -15.75 20.35
CA ILE A 10 -22.54 -14.44 19.98
C ILE A 10 -21.73 -13.96 18.78
N LEU A 11 -22.41 -13.75 17.65
CA LEU A 11 -21.78 -13.25 16.43
C LEU A 11 -21.94 -11.73 16.30
N HIS A 12 -20.81 -11.07 16.12
CA HIS A 12 -20.69 -9.65 15.88
C HIS A 12 -20.13 -9.37 14.48
N GLY A 13 -20.22 -8.14 14.02
CA GLY A 13 -19.66 -7.69 12.73
C GLY A 13 -20.68 -6.91 11.90
N ASN A 14 -20.26 -6.44 10.73
CA ASN A 14 -21.14 -5.71 9.82
C ASN A 14 -22.28 -6.61 9.31
N ASP A 15 -23.43 -6.08 8.91
CA ASP A 15 -24.54 -6.88 8.37
C ASP A 15 -24.15 -7.62 7.10
N ALA A 16 -23.21 -7.09 6.32
CA ALA A 16 -22.70 -7.72 5.11
C ALA A 16 -21.72 -8.89 5.34
N THR A 17 -21.39 -9.25 6.58
CA THR A 17 -20.45 -10.36 6.88
C THR A 17 -21.10 -11.75 6.79
N GLY A 18 -22.39 -11.82 6.46
CA GLY A 18 -23.10 -13.09 6.28
C GLY A 18 -23.81 -13.63 7.54
N LYS A 19 -23.93 -12.81 8.60
CA LYS A 19 -24.64 -13.17 9.85
C LYS A 19 -26.01 -13.80 9.61
N SER A 20 -26.81 -13.22 8.71
CA SER A 20 -28.16 -13.68 8.38
C SER A 20 -28.21 -15.08 7.77
N THR A 21 -27.11 -15.55 7.18
CA THR A 21 -26.98 -16.90 6.63
C THR A 21 -26.34 -17.85 7.65
N LEU A 22 -25.33 -17.39 8.38
CA LEU A 22 -24.60 -18.19 9.37
C LEU A 22 -25.46 -18.57 10.58
N VAL A 23 -26.29 -17.66 11.09
CA VAL A 23 -27.07 -17.90 12.31
C VAL A 23 -28.07 -19.05 12.15
N PRO A 24 -28.93 -19.10 11.11
CA PRO A 24 -29.81 -20.25 10.89
C PRO A 24 -29.05 -21.55 10.70
N ALA A 25 -27.91 -21.51 9.99
CA ALA A 25 -27.12 -22.70 9.70
C ALA A 25 -26.45 -23.26 10.98
N LEU A 26 -25.93 -22.41 11.86
CA LEU A 26 -25.38 -22.80 13.16
C LEU A 26 -26.46 -23.36 14.10
N ARG A 27 -27.68 -22.77 14.09
CA ARG A 27 -28.83 -23.35 14.83
C ARG A 27 -29.20 -24.73 14.29
N ALA A 28 -29.20 -24.91 12.97
CA ALA A 28 -29.46 -26.20 12.34
C ALA A 28 -28.39 -27.24 12.71
N ALA A 29 -27.15 -26.80 12.97
CA ALA A 29 -26.07 -27.63 13.52
C ALA A 29 -26.17 -27.90 15.04
N GLY A 30 -27.22 -27.39 15.71
CA GLY A 30 -27.48 -27.62 17.14
C GLY A 30 -26.83 -26.62 18.10
N GLU A 31 -26.23 -25.55 17.59
CA GLU A 31 -25.55 -24.55 18.41
C GLU A 31 -26.53 -23.49 18.96
N VAL A 32 -26.32 -23.05 20.21
CA VAL A 32 -27.07 -21.92 20.80
C VAL A 32 -26.38 -20.62 20.40
N ILE A 33 -27.05 -19.82 19.57
CA ILE A 33 -26.43 -18.66 18.93
C ILE A 33 -27.34 -17.43 18.88
N TYR A 34 -26.74 -16.28 19.18
CA TYR A 34 -27.35 -14.96 19.08
C TYR A 34 -26.53 -14.06 18.16
N ALA A 35 -27.25 -13.19 17.44
CA ALA A 35 -26.70 -12.06 16.72
C ALA A 35 -27.69 -10.90 16.82
N ARG A 36 -27.26 -9.69 16.49
CA ARG A 36 -28.17 -8.53 16.47
C ARG A 36 -29.38 -8.80 15.57
N GLY A 37 -30.59 -8.55 16.11
CA GLY A 37 -31.87 -8.73 15.41
C GLY A 37 -32.57 -10.05 15.76
N ASP A 38 -31.80 -11.05 16.19
CA ASP A 38 -32.26 -12.36 16.64
C ASP A 38 -32.28 -12.48 18.17
N ASP A 39 -31.93 -11.40 18.86
CA ASP A 39 -31.74 -11.36 20.30
C ASP A 39 -33.06 -11.23 21.05
N ASP A 40 -33.23 -12.08 22.05
CA ASP A 40 -34.30 -11.93 23.02
C ASP A 40 -34.07 -10.64 23.82
N ALA A 41 -35.01 -9.70 23.74
CA ALA A 41 -34.93 -8.43 24.44
C ALA A 41 -34.73 -8.61 25.96
N THR A 42 -35.16 -9.73 26.55
CA THR A 42 -34.94 -10.01 27.98
C THR A 42 -33.50 -10.39 28.30
N LEU A 43 -32.71 -10.83 27.30
CA LEU A 43 -31.32 -11.23 27.48
C LEU A 43 -30.34 -10.09 27.19
N GLU A 44 -30.75 -8.99 26.55
CA GLU A 44 -29.82 -7.92 26.13
C GLU A 44 -28.98 -7.35 27.30
N ASP A 45 -29.57 -7.16 28.48
CA ASP A 45 -28.82 -6.69 29.66
C ASP A 45 -27.82 -7.74 30.20
N THR A 46 -28.01 -9.01 29.84
CA THR A 46 -27.21 -10.15 30.33
C THR A 46 -26.13 -10.56 29.33
N ILE A 47 -26.46 -10.61 28.03
CA ILE A 47 -25.54 -11.03 26.97
C ILE A 47 -24.99 -9.87 26.14
N VAL A 48 -25.52 -8.64 26.27
CA VAL A 48 -24.96 -7.40 25.72
C VAL A 48 -24.63 -7.55 24.22
N VAL A 49 -25.65 -7.76 23.39
CA VAL A 49 -25.47 -7.91 21.93
C VAL A 49 -25.56 -6.54 21.26
N ARG A 50 -26.68 -5.83 21.41
CA ARG A 50 -26.89 -4.51 20.79
C ARG A 50 -25.99 -3.43 21.40
N SER A 51 -25.74 -3.53 22.70
CA SER A 51 -24.93 -2.57 23.44
C SER A 51 -23.44 -2.67 23.08
N PHE A 52 -22.99 -3.84 22.61
CA PHE A 52 -21.65 -3.99 22.04
C PHE A 52 -21.50 -3.20 20.73
N ASP A 53 -22.47 -3.28 19.82
CA ASP A 53 -22.48 -2.51 18.57
C ASP A 53 -22.43 -1.00 18.83
N LYS A 54 -23.04 -0.51 19.92
CA LYS A 54 -22.97 0.92 20.29
C LYS A 54 -21.55 1.41 20.54
N PHE A 55 -20.60 0.53 20.90
CA PHE A 55 -19.19 0.94 21.03
C PHE A 55 -18.55 1.30 19.69
N THR A 56 -19.08 0.84 18.57
CA THR A 56 -18.61 1.27 17.25
C THR A 56 -18.98 2.72 16.93
N LEU A 57 -19.99 3.26 17.61
CA LEU A 57 -20.50 4.63 17.40
C LEU A 57 -19.83 5.66 18.32
N ARG A 58 -19.07 5.20 19.32
CA ARG A 58 -18.37 6.04 20.31
C ARG A 58 -16.91 6.19 19.93
N LEU A 59 -16.29 7.28 20.40
CA LEU A 59 -14.84 7.40 20.35
C LEU A 59 -14.20 6.21 21.09
N ALA A 60 -13.11 5.67 20.56
CA ALA A 60 -12.39 4.60 21.25
C ALA A 60 -11.77 5.17 22.54
N ASP A 61 -12.12 4.60 23.68
CA ASP A 61 -11.53 4.96 24.97
C ASP A 61 -11.39 3.72 25.88
N ASP A 62 -10.56 3.82 26.90
CA ASP A 62 -10.26 2.69 27.80
C ASP A 62 -11.27 2.56 28.96
N ASP A 63 -12.32 3.38 28.99
CA ASP A 63 -13.37 3.36 30.01
C ASP A 63 -14.45 2.30 29.76
N ARG A 64 -14.35 1.57 28.65
CA ARG A 64 -15.30 0.50 28.30
C ARG A 64 -15.17 -0.65 29.29
N GLY A 65 -16.28 -0.92 29.98
CA GLY A 65 -16.39 -1.98 30.98
C GLY A 65 -16.17 -3.40 30.41
N PRO A 66 -15.99 -4.39 31.31
CA PRO A 66 -15.87 -5.78 30.91
C PRO A 66 -17.15 -6.30 30.25
N LEU A 67 -16.98 -7.25 29.32
CA LEU A 67 -18.11 -7.99 28.75
C LEU A 67 -18.48 -9.17 29.66
N PRO A 68 -19.78 -9.51 29.78
CA PRO A 68 -20.21 -10.73 30.46
C PRO A 68 -19.54 -11.96 29.85
N GLN A 69 -19.02 -12.84 30.71
CA GLN A 69 -18.35 -14.09 30.32
C GLN A 69 -19.27 -15.32 30.42
N SER A 70 -20.36 -15.22 31.17
CA SER A 70 -21.33 -16.30 31.32
C SER A 70 -22.70 -15.75 31.74
N TYR A 71 -23.74 -16.54 31.54
CA TYR A 71 -25.09 -16.26 32.02
C TYR A 71 -25.85 -17.54 32.33
N THR A 72 -26.94 -17.45 33.09
CA THR A 72 -27.89 -18.55 33.26
C THR A 72 -29.00 -18.38 32.22
N ASP A 73 -29.18 -19.38 31.36
CA ASP A 73 -30.22 -19.35 30.33
C ASP A 73 -31.59 -19.73 30.93
N LYS A 74 -32.67 -19.59 30.16
CA LYS A 74 -34.05 -19.87 30.60
C LYS A 74 -34.28 -21.31 31.02
N ASP A 75 -33.43 -22.23 30.56
CA ASP A 75 -33.40 -23.64 30.95
C ASP A 75 -32.73 -23.87 32.32
N GLY A 76 -32.21 -22.82 32.97
CA GLY A 76 -31.46 -22.90 34.21
C GLY A 76 -30.01 -23.34 34.04
N VAL A 77 -29.55 -23.58 32.81
CA VAL A 77 -28.17 -23.99 32.51
C VAL A 77 -27.26 -22.77 32.51
N GLN A 78 -26.19 -22.83 33.29
CA GLN A 78 -25.12 -21.84 33.20
C GLN A 78 -24.34 -22.04 31.90
N ARG A 79 -24.32 -21.02 31.05
CA ARG A 79 -23.64 -21.03 29.75
C ARG A 79 -22.48 -20.04 29.74
N ARG A 80 -21.33 -20.47 29.24
CA ARG A 80 -20.22 -19.58 28.88
C ARG A 80 -20.55 -18.82 27.61
N ILE A 81 -20.25 -17.54 27.56
CA ILE A 81 -20.45 -16.70 26.39
C ILE A 81 -19.18 -16.74 25.53
N VAL A 82 -19.30 -17.17 24.27
CA VAL A 82 -18.25 -17.12 23.26
C VAL A 82 -18.60 -16.04 22.25
N ARG A 83 -17.84 -14.95 22.21
CA ARG A 83 -18.05 -13.86 21.24
C ARG A 83 -17.09 -14.01 20.09
N ILE A 84 -17.59 -13.93 18.86
CA ILE A 84 -16.80 -14.01 17.64
C ILE A 84 -17.19 -12.83 16.76
N ILE A 85 -16.20 -12.11 16.24
CA ILE A 85 -16.41 -11.05 15.27
C ILE A 85 -16.18 -11.62 13.86
N LEU A 86 -17.12 -11.40 12.95
CA LEU A 86 -17.00 -11.82 11.56
C LEU A 86 -16.45 -10.68 10.69
N ASP A 87 -15.48 -10.95 9.82
CA ASP A 87 -14.94 -10.02 8.81
C ASP A 87 -15.29 -10.43 7.38
N ALA A 88 -15.15 -9.49 6.46
CA ALA A 88 -14.80 -9.74 5.07
C ALA A 88 -14.18 -8.47 4.47
N ASP A 89 -13.43 -8.62 3.38
CA ASP A 89 -12.90 -7.45 2.67
C ASP A 89 -14.01 -6.55 2.12
N LEU A 90 -13.68 -5.27 1.96
CA LEU A 90 -14.65 -4.21 1.68
C LEU A 90 -15.43 -4.46 0.39
N ASP A 91 -14.74 -4.95 -0.64
CA ASP A 91 -15.32 -5.33 -1.93
C ASP A 91 -16.30 -6.52 -1.79
N VAL A 92 -15.97 -7.50 -0.96
CA VAL A 92 -16.87 -8.62 -0.64
C VAL A 92 -18.11 -8.13 0.10
N LEU A 93 -17.95 -7.24 1.09
CA LEU A 93 -19.08 -6.63 1.82
C LEU A 93 -19.99 -5.87 0.84
N GLN A 94 -19.42 -5.04 -0.01
CA GLN A 94 -20.16 -4.29 -1.03
C GLN A 94 -20.89 -5.22 -2.03
N ALA A 95 -20.23 -6.29 -2.48
CA ALA A 95 -20.80 -7.27 -3.41
C ALA A 95 -21.97 -8.04 -2.78
N ARG A 96 -21.91 -8.34 -1.47
CA ARG A 96 -23.01 -8.96 -0.73
C ARG A 96 -24.19 -8.00 -0.57
N LEU A 97 -23.93 -6.73 -0.27
CA LEU A 97 -24.98 -5.70 -0.16
C LEU A 97 -25.67 -5.41 -1.48
N ALA A 98 -24.93 -5.41 -2.59
CA ALA A 98 -25.50 -5.22 -3.92
C ALA A 98 -26.51 -6.31 -4.33
N LYS A 99 -26.50 -7.47 -3.65
CA LYS A 99 -27.47 -8.56 -3.84
C LYS A 99 -28.72 -8.43 -2.95
N ARG A 100 -28.74 -7.48 -2.01
CA ARG A 100 -29.89 -7.27 -1.11
C ARG A 100 -30.97 -6.42 -1.79
N PRO A 101 -32.25 -6.68 -1.50
CA PRO A 101 -33.37 -5.94 -2.09
C PRO A 101 -33.45 -4.48 -1.61
N SER A 102 -32.90 -4.17 -0.43
CA SER A 102 -32.81 -2.82 0.10
C SER A 102 -31.49 -2.65 0.83
N THR A 103 -30.87 -1.48 0.68
CA THR A 103 -29.70 -1.09 1.47
C THR A 103 -30.05 0.05 2.41
N ASP A 104 -29.59 -0.01 3.66
CA ASP A 104 -29.72 1.09 4.62
C ASP A 104 -28.77 2.25 4.22
N GLN A 105 -29.08 3.48 4.61
CA GLN A 105 -28.21 4.64 4.40
C GLN A 105 -26.80 4.47 5.04
N TRP A 106 -26.69 3.56 6.02
CA TRP A 106 -25.45 3.20 6.71
C TRP A 106 -24.64 2.09 6.05
N GLU A 107 -25.06 1.62 4.88
CA GLU A 107 -24.36 0.59 4.09
C GLU A 107 -23.50 1.20 2.96
N SER A 108 -23.09 2.46 3.14
CA SER A 108 -22.15 3.13 2.23
C SER A 108 -20.73 2.56 2.36
N GLU A 109 -19.89 2.70 1.33
CA GLU A 109 -18.48 2.29 1.38
C GLU A 109 -17.73 2.87 2.58
N LYS A 110 -17.97 4.16 2.87
CA LYS A 110 -17.38 4.88 4.00
C LYS A 110 -17.82 4.28 5.33
N SER A 111 -19.12 4.01 5.47
CA SER A 111 -19.69 3.36 6.64
C SER A 111 -19.15 1.95 6.83
N LEU A 112 -19.10 1.15 5.77
CA LEU A 112 -18.54 -0.20 5.79
C LEU A 112 -17.07 -0.19 6.18
N PHE A 113 -16.27 0.71 5.61
CA PHE A 113 -14.88 0.89 5.97
C PHE A 113 -14.75 1.27 7.44
N TYR A 114 -15.50 2.27 7.92
CA TYR A 114 -15.43 2.72 9.30
C TYR A 114 -15.88 1.63 10.28
N PHE A 115 -17.02 0.96 10.05
CA PHE A 115 -17.47 -0.13 10.92
C PHE A 115 -16.55 -1.33 10.87
N ARG A 116 -16.01 -1.65 9.69
CA ARG A 116 -14.90 -2.59 9.60
C ARG A 116 -13.75 -2.09 10.45
N ALA A 117 -13.39 -0.81 10.44
CA ALA A 117 -12.33 -0.30 11.30
C ALA A 117 -12.61 -0.43 12.81
N ARG A 118 -13.88 -0.33 13.22
CA ARG A 118 -14.30 -0.51 14.62
C ARG A 118 -14.38 -1.97 15.06
N PHE A 119 -14.90 -2.85 14.20
CA PHE A 119 -15.03 -4.28 14.49
C PHE A 119 -13.74 -5.07 14.20
N LEU A 120 -13.09 -4.79 13.07
CA LEU A 120 -12.28 -5.72 12.26
C LEU A 120 -10.93 -5.16 11.82
N GLY A 121 -10.96 -4.24 10.86
CA GLY A 121 -9.80 -3.53 10.34
C GLY A 121 -9.53 -2.29 11.17
N HIS A 122 -9.69 -2.38 12.49
CA HIS A 122 -8.49 -2.66 13.25
C HIS A 122 -8.78 -3.20 14.64
N GLN A 123 -9.19 -4.47 14.77
CA GLN A 123 -9.48 -5.24 15.98
C GLN A 123 -9.84 -4.37 17.20
N GLU A 124 -10.54 -3.26 17.05
CA GLU A 124 -10.40 -2.23 18.08
C GLU A 124 -11.15 -2.73 19.29
N LEU A 125 -12.38 -3.20 19.04
CA LEU A 125 -13.13 -3.99 20.01
C LEU A 125 -12.60 -5.43 20.15
N ALA A 126 -12.11 -6.05 19.07
CA ALA A 126 -11.66 -7.44 19.12
C ALA A 126 -10.39 -7.61 19.98
N ALA A 127 -9.30 -6.92 19.64
CA ALA A 127 -8.07 -6.79 20.41
C ALA A 127 -8.30 -6.15 21.78
N TYR A 128 -9.16 -5.13 21.92
CA TYR A 128 -9.43 -4.54 23.25
C TYR A 128 -10.06 -5.54 24.20
N HIS A 129 -11.07 -6.30 23.75
CA HIS A 129 -11.76 -7.29 24.59
C HIS A 129 -11.16 -8.70 24.53
N GLY A 130 -10.17 -8.96 23.68
CA GLY A 130 -9.61 -10.30 23.47
C GLY A 130 -10.62 -11.24 22.83
N LEU A 131 -11.18 -10.85 21.68
CA LEU A 131 -12.17 -11.63 20.94
C LEU A 131 -11.59 -12.15 19.62
N PRO A 132 -11.88 -13.39 19.23
CA PRO A 132 -11.48 -13.90 17.94
C PRO A 132 -12.22 -13.26 16.77
N VAL A 133 -11.52 -13.18 15.64
CA VAL A 133 -12.04 -12.71 14.36
C VAL A 133 -12.07 -13.85 13.33
N ILE A 134 -13.15 -13.99 12.57
CA ILE A 134 -13.24 -14.98 11.50
C ILE A 134 -13.50 -14.27 10.17
N ASN A 135 -12.57 -14.39 9.22
CA ASN A 135 -12.74 -13.86 7.87
C ASN A 135 -13.67 -14.77 7.06
N THR A 136 -14.83 -14.23 6.66
CA THR A 136 -15.86 -14.90 5.86
C THR A 136 -15.71 -14.66 4.36
N GLY A 137 -14.76 -13.82 3.94
CA GLY A 137 -14.61 -13.39 2.54
C GLY A 137 -14.04 -14.46 1.61
N GLU A 138 -13.15 -15.29 2.14
CA GLU A 138 -12.41 -16.32 1.38
C GLU A 138 -12.90 -17.75 1.69
N LYS A 139 -13.94 -17.89 2.52
CA LYS A 139 -14.43 -19.18 3.03
C LYS A 139 -15.85 -19.44 2.57
N SER A 140 -16.16 -20.71 2.34
CA SER A 140 -17.53 -21.18 2.19
C SER A 140 -18.31 -21.07 3.51
N LEU A 141 -19.63 -21.21 3.42
CA LEU A 141 -20.49 -21.24 4.60
C LEU A 141 -20.08 -22.35 5.57
N ASP A 142 -19.85 -23.56 5.05
CA ASP A 142 -19.53 -24.74 5.85
C ASP A 142 -18.16 -24.61 6.54
N GLU A 143 -17.15 -24.10 5.84
CA GLU A 143 -15.82 -23.81 6.42
C GLU A 143 -15.92 -22.77 7.54
N THR A 144 -16.67 -21.69 7.30
CA THR A 144 -16.88 -20.63 8.30
C THR A 144 -17.59 -21.18 9.54
N MET A 145 -18.62 -22.01 9.36
CA MET A 145 -19.33 -22.66 10.47
C MET A 145 -18.43 -23.61 11.26
N ALA A 146 -17.66 -24.45 10.56
CA ALA A 146 -16.76 -25.40 11.19
C ALA A 146 -15.73 -24.70 12.08
N GLU A 147 -15.17 -23.58 11.60
CA GLU A 147 -14.22 -22.78 12.36
C GLU A 147 -14.86 -22.10 13.58
N ILE A 148 -16.07 -21.52 13.43
CA ILE A 148 -16.84 -20.95 14.56
C ILE A 148 -17.05 -21.99 15.66
N ILE A 149 -17.51 -23.20 15.29
CA ILE A 149 -17.80 -24.28 16.23
C ILE A 149 -16.51 -24.79 16.88
N ALA A 150 -15.46 -25.02 16.09
CA ALA A 150 -14.17 -25.48 16.59
C ALA A 150 -13.60 -24.52 17.64
N LEU A 151 -13.70 -23.21 17.37
CA LEU A 151 -13.22 -22.19 18.29
C LEU A 151 -14.07 -22.10 19.55
N ALA A 152 -15.41 -22.15 19.42
CA ALA A 152 -16.31 -22.12 20.57
C ALA A 152 -16.07 -23.30 21.53
N ARG A 153 -15.72 -24.47 20.99
CA ARG A 153 -15.40 -25.69 21.75
C ARG A 153 -13.98 -25.73 22.31
N ASN A 154 -13.12 -24.76 22.00
CA ASN A 154 -11.72 -24.73 22.45
C ASN A 154 -11.50 -23.63 23.52
N PRO A 155 -11.74 -23.93 24.82
CA PRO A 155 -11.60 -22.96 25.89
C PRO A 155 -10.15 -22.50 26.11
N GLU A 156 -9.16 -23.36 25.84
CA GLU A 156 -7.74 -23.00 25.99
C GLU A 156 -7.34 -21.91 24.99
N THR A 157 -7.75 -22.07 23.72
CA THR A 157 -7.53 -21.05 22.70
C THR A 157 -8.23 -19.74 23.08
N LEU A 158 -9.49 -19.79 23.53
CA LEU A 158 -10.22 -18.59 23.95
C LEU A 158 -9.62 -17.90 25.18
N ALA A 159 -8.97 -18.65 26.07
CA ALA A 159 -8.23 -18.09 27.19
C ALA A 159 -6.99 -17.31 26.72
N LEU A 160 -6.33 -17.72 25.62
CA LEU A 160 -5.23 -16.96 25.03
C LEU A 160 -5.69 -15.59 24.54
N PHE A 161 -6.82 -15.53 23.82
CA PHE A 161 -7.40 -14.26 23.39
C PHE A 161 -7.68 -13.33 24.57
N SER A 162 -8.27 -13.86 25.64
CA SER A 162 -8.56 -13.09 26.86
C SER A 162 -7.28 -12.59 27.55
N LYS A 163 -6.23 -13.42 27.59
CA LYS A 163 -4.92 -13.07 28.16
C LYS A 163 -4.22 -11.96 27.37
N LEU A 164 -4.46 -11.89 26.06
CA LEU A 164 -3.88 -10.90 25.15
C LEU A 164 -4.79 -9.67 24.89
N ALA A 165 -5.89 -9.55 25.64
CA ALA A 165 -6.82 -8.43 25.51
C ALA A 165 -6.16 -7.11 25.93
N LEU A 166 -6.13 -6.10 25.06
CA LEU A 166 -5.49 -4.80 25.36
C LEU A 166 -6.09 -4.08 26.57
N ARG A 167 -7.35 -4.37 26.92
CA ARG A 167 -7.98 -3.82 28.14
C ARG A 167 -7.23 -4.22 29.41
N THR A 168 -6.74 -5.47 29.45
CA THR A 168 -6.16 -6.05 30.67
C THR A 168 -4.66 -6.28 30.55
N LEU A 169 -4.12 -6.32 29.34
CA LEU A 169 -2.70 -6.53 29.10
C LEU A 169 -1.90 -5.31 29.54
N THR A 170 -0.91 -5.54 30.39
CA THR A 170 0.00 -4.51 30.92
C THR A 170 1.43 -4.68 30.38
N PRO A 171 2.29 -3.65 30.48
CA PRO A 171 3.72 -3.79 30.17
C PRO A 171 4.40 -4.91 30.97
N GLU A 172 4.00 -5.11 32.22
CA GLU A 172 4.49 -6.18 33.09
C GLU A 172 4.10 -7.57 32.57
N ASP A 173 2.87 -7.73 32.09
CA ASP A 173 2.43 -8.97 31.44
C ASP A 173 3.24 -9.25 30.16
N VAL A 174 3.53 -8.22 29.37
CA VAL A 174 4.36 -8.36 28.17
C VAL A 174 5.78 -8.77 28.53
N ALA A 175 6.37 -8.15 29.54
CA ALA A 175 7.70 -8.52 30.04
C ALA A 175 7.72 -9.96 30.57
N SER A 176 6.67 -10.37 31.29
CA SER A 176 6.49 -11.72 31.82
C SER A 176 6.28 -12.76 30.72
N LEU A 177 5.54 -12.44 29.65
CA LEU A 177 5.35 -13.34 28.51
C LEU A 177 6.58 -13.44 27.59
N ALA A 178 7.43 -12.41 27.58
CA ALA A 178 8.69 -12.44 26.86
C ALA A 178 9.80 -13.14 27.65
N ASP A 179 9.74 -13.06 28.98
CA ASP A 179 10.65 -13.61 30.00
C ASP A 179 12.09 -13.84 29.54
N ARG A 180 12.72 -12.78 29.00
CA ARG A 180 14.10 -12.90 28.49
C ARG A 180 15.09 -13.33 29.57
N ARG A 181 14.78 -13.11 30.85
CA ARG A 181 15.67 -13.42 31.99
C ARG A 181 15.42 -14.81 32.61
N ALA A 182 14.47 -15.60 32.09
CA ALA A 182 14.20 -16.95 32.55
C ALA A 182 15.46 -17.83 32.54
N VAL A 183 15.60 -18.68 33.55
CA VAL A 183 16.61 -19.74 33.56
C VAL A 183 16.03 -20.97 32.88
N ILE A 184 16.55 -21.31 31.70
CA ILE A 184 16.14 -22.49 30.95
C ILE A 184 16.96 -23.70 31.41
N ALA A 185 16.28 -24.78 31.77
CA ALA A 185 16.93 -26.00 32.26
C ALA A 185 17.85 -26.61 31.19
N GLY A 186 19.04 -27.05 31.62
CA GLY A 186 20.03 -27.69 30.74
C GLY A 186 20.95 -26.74 29.98
N VAL A 187 20.80 -25.42 30.14
CA VAL A 187 21.66 -24.42 29.49
C VAL A 187 22.83 -24.04 30.40
N ASP A 188 24.06 -24.24 29.92
CA ASP A 188 25.27 -23.70 30.56
C ASP A 188 25.48 -22.25 30.12
N TYR A 189 24.81 -21.35 30.84
CA TYR A 189 24.80 -19.91 30.53
C TYR A 189 26.18 -19.26 30.54
N ALA A 190 27.06 -19.67 31.46
CA ALA A 190 28.39 -19.07 31.58
C ALA A 190 29.25 -19.44 30.37
N LYS A 191 29.29 -20.73 30.01
CA LYS A 191 30.00 -21.18 28.81
C LYS A 191 29.41 -20.55 27.55
N ARG A 192 28.09 -20.57 27.43
CA ARG A 192 27.42 -20.06 26.22
C ARG A 192 27.61 -18.56 26.04
N LEU A 193 27.61 -17.77 27.13
CA LEU A 193 27.92 -16.35 27.06
C LEU A 193 29.32 -16.10 26.48
N GLU A 194 30.33 -16.85 26.91
CA GLU A 194 31.69 -16.70 26.38
C GLU A 194 31.78 -17.04 24.89
N ASP A 195 31.06 -18.09 24.44
CA ASP A 195 30.97 -18.42 23.02
C ASP A 195 30.35 -17.28 22.20
N ILE A 196 29.28 -16.66 22.71
CA ILE A 196 28.60 -15.55 22.02
C ILE A 196 29.47 -14.29 22.05
N ILE A 197 30.14 -13.98 23.15
CA ILE A 197 31.08 -12.84 23.23
C ILE A 197 32.18 -12.99 22.19
N ALA A 198 32.75 -14.19 22.03
CA ALA A 198 33.78 -14.47 21.04
C ALA A 198 33.27 -14.29 19.58
N ALA A 199 31.99 -14.55 19.33
CA ALA A 199 31.37 -14.39 18.01
C ALA A 199 30.97 -12.94 17.71
N GLU A 200 30.39 -12.23 18.68
CA GLU A 200 29.71 -10.95 18.47
C GLU A 200 30.59 -9.72 18.80
N CYS A 201 31.55 -9.83 19.72
CA CYS A 201 32.38 -8.68 20.15
C CYS A 201 33.65 -8.49 19.30
N GLY A 202 33.52 -8.51 17.97
CA GLY A 202 34.60 -8.25 17.01
C GLY A 202 34.91 -6.76 16.77
N GLU A 203 35.76 -6.45 15.78
CA GLU A 203 36.19 -5.07 15.46
C GLU A 203 35.06 -4.12 15.03
N THR A 204 33.96 -4.67 14.51
CA THR A 204 32.77 -3.89 14.12
C THR A 204 31.73 -3.79 15.23
N SER A 205 31.99 -4.38 16.40
CA SER A 205 31.07 -4.34 17.54
C SER A 205 31.23 -3.05 18.34
N LEU A 206 30.11 -2.48 18.79
CA LEU A 206 30.12 -1.35 19.71
C LEU A 206 30.71 -1.73 21.09
N PHE A 207 30.67 -3.01 21.45
CA PHE A 207 31.02 -3.53 22.77
C PHE A 207 32.32 -4.34 22.71
N THR A 208 33.20 -4.15 23.69
CA THR A 208 34.32 -5.07 23.90
C THR A 208 33.86 -6.27 24.74
N PRO A 209 34.58 -7.41 24.69
CA PRO A 209 34.33 -8.52 25.61
C PRO A 209 34.30 -8.09 27.08
N GLU A 210 35.19 -7.17 27.48
CA GLU A 210 35.27 -6.65 28.86
C GLU A 210 34.05 -5.82 29.23
N ASP A 211 33.50 -5.01 28.31
CA ASP A 211 32.28 -4.25 28.55
C ASP A 211 31.11 -5.18 28.93
N VAL A 212 30.94 -6.27 28.17
CA VAL A 212 29.85 -7.24 28.38
C VAL A 212 30.05 -8.02 29.68
N ARG A 213 31.27 -8.51 29.95
CA ARG A 213 31.57 -9.25 31.18
C ARG A 213 31.39 -8.37 32.43
N ALA A 214 31.89 -7.13 32.39
CA ALA A 214 31.73 -6.19 33.48
C ALA A 214 30.25 -5.92 33.77
N GLN A 215 29.43 -5.71 32.72
CA GLN A 215 28.01 -5.48 32.91
C GLN A 215 27.28 -6.73 33.43
N CYS A 216 27.65 -7.93 32.99
CA CYS A 216 27.08 -9.17 33.50
C CYS A 216 27.43 -9.44 34.97
N LEU A 217 28.56 -8.93 35.46
CA LEU A 217 28.91 -8.98 36.88
C LEU A 217 28.04 -8.02 37.71
N GLU A 218 27.70 -6.85 37.15
CA GLU A 218 26.83 -5.86 37.80
C GLU A 218 25.35 -6.27 37.77
N ASP A 219 24.90 -6.88 36.67
CA ASP A 219 23.54 -7.40 36.47
C ASP A 219 23.58 -8.88 36.07
N PRO A 220 23.60 -9.81 37.04
CA PRO A 220 23.68 -11.25 36.75
C PRO A 220 22.54 -11.77 35.86
N GLY A 221 21.37 -11.12 35.89
CA GLY A 221 20.24 -11.48 35.02
C GLY A 221 20.48 -11.16 33.54
N LEU A 222 21.44 -10.29 33.23
CA LEU A 222 21.82 -9.96 31.86
C LEU A 222 22.40 -11.17 31.12
N VAL A 223 23.14 -12.05 31.82
CA VAL A 223 23.70 -13.28 31.24
C VAL A 223 22.58 -14.11 30.60
N HIS A 224 21.49 -14.34 31.35
CA HIS A 224 20.35 -15.10 30.85
C HIS A 224 19.68 -14.38 29.68
N ALA A 225 19.49 -13.07 29.77
CA ALA A 225 18.88 -12.28 28.71
C ALA A 225 19.67 -12.32 27.40
N LEU A 226 20.99 -12.19 27.46
CA LEU A 226 21.86 -12.23 26.27
C LEU A 226 21.81 -13.60 25.61
N VAL A 227 21.99 -14.67 26.39
CA VAL A 227 21.99 -16.05 25.88
C VAL A 227 20.60 -16.42 25.34
N ASN A 228 19.53 -16.16 26.09
CA ASN A 228 18.17 -16.48 25.66
C ASN A 228 17.76 -15.69 24.41
N HIS A 229 18.16 -14.43 24.29
CA HIS A 229 17.86 -13.64 23.10
C HIS A 229 18.64 -14.13 21.88
N HIS A 230 19.94 -14.36 22.03
CA HIS A 230 20.82 -14.80 20.94
C HIS A 230 20.41 -16.17 20.39
N ASP A 231 20.15 -17.13 21.29
CA ASP A 231 19.82 -18.51 20.92
C ASP A 231 18.29 -18.74 20.81
N ASN A 232 17.48 -17.68 20.96
CA ASN A 232 16.02 -17.73 20.98
C ASN A 232 15.44 -18.78 21.96
N LEU A 233 16.08 -18.96 23.11
CA LEU A 233 15.67 -19.94 24.12
C LEU A 233 14.39 -19.48 24.83
N HIS A 234 13.57 -20.46 25.18
CA HIS A 234 12.31 -20.29 25.89
C HIS A 234 11.82 -21.62 26.46
N ASP A 235 10.85 -21.55 27.36
CA ASP A 235 10.10 -22.73 27.81
C ASP A 235 9.28 -23.29 26.64
N ALA A 236 9.63 -24.49 26.18
CA ALA A 236 8.98 -25.17 25.07
C ALA A 236 7.53 -25.60 25.41
N GLU A 237 7.20 -25.69 26.70
CA GLU A 237 5.87 -26.09 27.16
C GLU A 237 4.93 -24.88 27.34
N ALA A 238 5.42 -23.65 27.11
CA ALA A 238 4.61 -22.45 27.26
C ALA A 238 3.50 -22.41 26.18
N PRO A 239 2.21 -22.32 26.56
CA PRO A 239 1.10 -22.28 25.61
C PRO A 239 1.03 -20.96 24.83
N LEU A 240 1.77 -19.95 25.29
CA LEU A 240 1.85 -18.62 24.71
C LEU A 240 3.20 -17.99 25.06
N ARG A 241 3.86 -17.42 24.06
CA ARG A 241 5.08 -16.64 24.21
C ARG A 241 5.02 -15.36 23.38
N LEU A 242 5.64 -14.29 23.89
CA LEU A 242 5.92 -13.08 23.13
C LEU A 242 7.40 -13.03 22.73
N ARG A 243 7.73 -13.35 21.49
CA ARG A 243 9.10 -13.26 20.99
C ARG A 243 9.39 -11.88 20.42
N GLN A 244 10.31 -11.14 21.03
CA GLN A 244 10.76 -9.86 20.51
C GLN A 244 11.43 -10.05 19.14
N ILE A 245 10.87 -9.44 18.08
CA ILE A 245 11.39 -9.53 16.71
C ILE A 245 12.36 -8.38 16.45
N VAL A 246 11.98 -7.18 16.86
CA VAL A 246 12.78 -5.96 16.66
C VAL A 246 12.51 -5.00 17.80
N GLU A 247 13.55 -4.27 18.20
CA GLU A 247 13.45 -3.15 19.10
C GLU A 247 14.09 -1.94 18.44
N GLY A 248 13.47 -0.79 18.64
CA GLY A 248 13.98 0.50 18.20
C GLY A 248 14.05 1.46 19.38
N GLU A 249 14.36 2.71 19.07
CA GLU A 249 14.51 3.75 20.09
C GLU A 249 13.22 3.94 20.90
N SER A 250 12.07 3.94 20.22
CA SER A 250 10.77 4.34 20.77
C SER A 250 9.73 3.23 20.89
N LYS A 251 10.06 2.01 20.46
CA LYS A 251 9.13 0.86 20.47
C LYS A 251 9.83 -0.49 20.42
N GLN A 252 9.16 -1.50 20.99
CA GLN A 252 9.48 -2.93 20.85
C GLN A 252 8.37 -3.62 20.06
N ILE A 253 8.71 -4.61 19.25
CA ILE A 253 7.74 -5.38 18.46
C ILE A 253 7.92 -6.86 18.79
N TYR A 254 6.82 -7.49 19.18
CA TYR A 254 6.75 -8.89 19.58
C TYR A 254 5.89 -9.70 18.60
N LYS A 255 6.39 -10.87 18.19
CA LYS A 255 5.57 -11.92 17.58
C LYS A 255 4.85 -12.65 18.69
N VAL A 256 3.58 -12.95 18.46
CA VAL A 256 2.81 -13.82 19.34
C VAL A 256 2.93 -15.24 18.81
N GLU A 257 3.49 -16.12 19.63
CA GLU A 257 3.73 -17.52 19.27
C GLU A 257 2.91 -18.42 20.20
N SER A 258 2.11 -19.31 19.61
CA SER A 258 1.33 -20.30 20.34
C SER A 258 1.18 -21.58 19.51
N PRO A 259 1.41 -22.77 20.09
CA PRO A 259 1.13 -24.03 19.42
C PRO A 259 -0.38 -24.33 19.32
N LEU A 260 -1.23 -23.59 20.04
CA LEU A 260 -2.67 -23.87 20.12
C LEU A 260 -3.46 -23.26 18.96
N THR A 261 -2.95 -22.22 18.30
CA THR A 261 -3.66 -21.53 17.22
C THR A 261 -2.74 -20.74 16.30
N HIS A 262 -3.10 -20.71 15.01
CA HIS A 262 -2.47 -19.88 13.97
C HIS A 262 -3.09 -18.48 13.86
N HIS A 263 -4.07 -18.14 14.71
CA HIS A 263 -4.80 -16.87 14.60
C HIS A 263 -3.90 -15.63 14.68
N PHE A 264 -2.78 -15.73 15.40
CA PHE A 264 -1.86 -14.61 15.61
C PHE A 264 -0.69 -14.55 14.63
N ASP A 265 -0.61 -15.45 13.64
CA ASP A 265 0.57 -15.58 12.78
C ASP A 265 0.90 -14.31 11.98
N ASN A 266 -0.13 -13.55 11.60
CA ASN A 266 -0.02 -12.28 10.87
C ASN A 266 -0.16 -11.05 11.77
N LEU A 267 -0.04 -11.22 13.08
CA LEU A 267 -0.22 -10.18 14.08
C LEU A 267 1.06 -9.99 14.91
N VAL A 268 1.31 -8.74 15.27
CA VAL A 268 2.39 -8.37 16.18
C VAL A 268 1.86 -7.47 17.28
N LEU A 269 2.46 -7.59 18.46
CA LEU A 269 2.22 -6.67 19.56
C LEU A 269 3.35 -5.64 19.59
N VAL A 270 3.00 -4.37 19.40
CA VAL A 270 3.94 -3.26 19.51
C VAL A 270 3.78 -2.62 20.88
N PHE A 271 4.90 -2.43 21.58
CA PHE A 271 4.96 -1.72 22.85
C PHE A 271 5.71 -0.40 22.67
N LEU A 272 5.03 0.72 22.94
CA LEU A 272 5.64 2.05 22.90
C LEU A 272 6.50 2.26 24.14
N LYS A 273 7.79 2.54 23.93
CA LYS A 273 8.73 2.88 25.00
C LYS A 273 8.45 4.31 25.49
N PRO A 274 8.66 4.61 26.78
CA PRO A 274 8.56 5.96 27.35
C PRO A 274 9.78 6.84 27.00
N THR A 275 10.30 6.71 25.77
CA THR A 275 11.55 7.33 25.34
C THR A 275 11.32 8.40 24.28
N ILE A 276 12.22 9.39 24.25
CA ILE A 276 12.24 10.43 23.24
C ILE A 276 13.67 10.72 22.79
N TYR A 277 13.87 10.87 21.49
CA TYR A 277 15.17 11.11 20.88
C TYR A 277 15.17 12.34 19.97
N SER A 278 16.24 13.13 19.99
CA SER A 278 16.50 14.23 19.07
C SER A 278 17.86 14.09 18.41
N HIS A 279 17.87 13.88 17.09
CA HIS A 279 19.09 13.82 16.31
C HIS A 279 19.84 15.15 16.29
N SER A 280 19.15 16.28 16.13
CA SER A 280 19.80 17.60 16.05
C SER A 280 20.50 18.00 17.35
N LYS A 281 20.01 17.51 18.49
CA LYS A 281 20.60 17.76 19.80
C LYS A 281 21.51 16.64 20.28
N GLN A 282 21.54 15.52 19.56
CA GLN A 282 22.16 14.27 20.01
C GLN A 282 21.76 13.98 21.48
N ALA A 283 20.47 14.04 21.76
CA ALA A 283 19.94 13.89 23.10
C ALA A 283 18.81 12.85 23.12
N THR A 284 18.81 12.02 24.15
CA THR A 284 17.74 11.07 24.45
C THR A 284 17.30 11.22 25.90
N ALA A 285 16.09 10.77 26.20
CA ALA A 285 15.60 10.65 27.56
C ALA A 285 14.51 9.60 27.69
N GLU A 286 14.38 9.09 28.90
CA GLU A 286 13.15 8.44 29.37
C GLU A 286 12.27 9.46 30.11
N ILE A 287 10.97 9.44 29.78
CA ILE A 287 9.94 10.32 30.31
C ILE A 287 8.75 9.43 30.73
N SER A 288 8.55 9.28 32.04
CA SER A 288 7.44 8.51 32.57
C SER A 288 6.09 9.00 32.02
N GLY A 289 5.21 8.06 31.65
CA GLY A 289 3.89 8.36 31.07
C GLY A 289 3.88 8.78 29.59
N LEU A 290 5.05 8.98 28.96
CA LEU A 290 5.11 9.40 27.56
C LEU A 290 4.47 8.40 26.60
N SER A 291 4.65 7.10 26.83
CA SER A 291 4.05 6.04 26.01
C SER A 291 2.51 6.12 26.01
N ALA A 292 1.90 6.38 27.17
CA ALA A 292 0.46 6.54 27.32
C ALA A 292 -0.07 7.76 26.56
N VAL A 293 0.61 8.90 26.68
CA VAL A 293 0.23 10.13 25.97
C VAL A 293 0.36 9.96 24.45
N ARG A 294 1.43 9.29 23.99
CA ARG A 294 1.64 8.93 22.57
C ARG A 294 0.59 7.98 22.03
N ALA A 295 0.17 7.00 22.83
CA ALA A 295 -0.89 6.05 22.48
C ALA A 295 -2.25 6.74 22.36
N SER A 296 -2.58 7.62 23.31
CA SER A 296 -3.79 8.44 23.28
C SER A 296 -3.82 9.34 22.04
N GLY A 297 -2.70 10.01 21.72
CA GLY A 297 -2.58 10.78 20.49
C GLY A 297 -2.77 9.93 19.24
N SER A 298 -2.09 8.78 19.18
CA SER A 298 -2.21 7.85 18.04
C SER A 298 -3.64 7.36 17.83
N ARG A 299 -4.36 7.06 18.90
CA ARG A 299 -5.77 6.65 18.84
C ARG A 299 -6.65 7.75 18.23
N LEU A 300 -6.42 9.01 18.59
CA LEU A 300 -7.18 10.16 18.07
C LEU A 300 -6.87 10.43 16.60
N PHE A 301 -5.61 10.34 16.18
CA PHE A 301 -5.27 10.48 14.76
C PHE A 301 -5.79 9.30 13.93
N LEU A 302 -5.73 8.07 14.44
CA LEU A 302 -6.30 6.91 13.77
C LEU A 302 -7.81 7.03 13.60
N GLU A 303 -8.53 7.57 14.59
CA GLU A 303 -9.94 7.89 14.44
C GLU A 303 -10.19 8.80 13.23
N MET A 304 -9.39 9.87 13.05
CA MET A 304 -9.49 10.75 11.87
C MET A 304 -9.25 9.98 10.56
N LEU A 305 -8.24 9.12 10.53
CA LEU A 305 -7.92 8.32 9.35
C LEU A 305 -9.05 7.34 9.02
N HIS A 306 -9.64 6.69 10.04
CA HIS A 306 -10.77 5.77 9.85
C HIS A 306 -12.00 6.48 9.30
N ARG A 307 -12.30 7.69 9.80
CA ARG A 307 -13.40 8.53 9.29
C ARG A 307 -13.20 8.93 7.83
N ALA A 308 -11.95 9.02 7.37
CA ALA A 308 -11.60 9.38 5.99
C ALA A 308 -11.31 8.17 5.07
N GLY A 309 -11.56 6.93 5.50
CA GLY A 309 -11.31 5.76 4.66
C GLY A 309 -9.83 5.42 4.43
N ILE A 310 -8.93 5.87 5.31
CA ILE A 310 -7.48 5.67 5.18
C ILE A 310 -7.07 4.41 5.94
N SER A 311 -6.44 3.49 5.24
CA SER A 311 -6.00 2.20 5.79
C SER A 311 -4.71 2.34 6.60
N HIS A 312 -4.73 1.73 7.79
CA HIS A 312 -3.58 1.60 8.69
C HIS A 312 -3.24 0.11 8.94
N THR A 313 -2.22 -0.23 9.73
CA THR A 313 -1.97 -1.61 10.24
C THR A 313 -2.38 -1.82 11.70
N TYR A 314 -2.54 -0.75 12.47
CA TYR A 314 -2.78 -0.80 13.92
C TYR A 314 -4.19 -1.23 14.25
N HIS A 315 -4.32 -2.45 14.72
CA HIS A 315 -5.49 -3.18 15.19
C HIS A 315 -6.02 -2.78 16.57
N GLY A 316 -5.57 -1.68 17.18
CA GLY A 316 -6.05 -1.27 18.50
C GLY A 316 -4.91 -0.88 19.39
N LEU A 317 -5.20 0.00 20.35
CA LEU A 317 -4.22 0.62 21.22
C LEU A 317 -4.79 0.71 22.63
N SER A 318 -3.98 0.43 23.67
CA SER A 318 -4.35 0.64 25.07
C SER A 318 -3.74 1.92 25.65
N ALA A 319 -4.26 2.35 26.82
CA ALA A 319 -3.68 3.42 27.63
C ALA A 319 -2.22 3.19 28.01
N HIS A 320 -1.75 1.94 28.01
CA HIS A 320 -0.37 1.59 28.39
C HIS A 320 0.63 1.71 27.23
N GLY A 321 0.17 2.09 26.02
CA GLY A 321 1.01 2.11 24.84
C GLY A 321 1.27 0.72 24.25
N LEU A 322 0.36 -0.22 24.47
CA LEU A 322 0.34 -1.49 23.76
C LEU A 322 -0.56 -1.39 22.54
N ILE A 323 -0.10 -1.93 21.43
CA ILE A 323 -0.74 -1.81 20.13
C ILE A 323 -0.76 -3.19 19.48
N TRP A 324 -1.93 -3.68 19.12
CA TRP A 324 -2.00 -4.78 18.17
C TRP A 324 -1.82 -4.22 16.76
N ALA A 325 -1.03 -4.87 15.93
CA ALA A 325 -0.86 -4.47 14.54
C ALA A 325 -0.78 -5.68 13.61
N ARG A 326 -1.30 -5.54 12.40
CA ARG A 326 -1.07 -6.49 11.32
C ARG A 326 0.39 -6.41 10.87
N SER A 327 1.07 -7.53 10.78
CA SER A 327 2.38 -7.59 10.14
C SER A 327 2.25 -7.24 8.66
N THR A 328 3.15 -6.41 8.15
CA THR A 328 3.22 -6.05 6.74
C THR A 328 4.68 -6.02 6.30
N GLU A 329 4.91 -6.15 5.00
CA GLU A 329 6.19 -5.76 4.41
C GLU A 329 6.39 -4.26 4.62
N ILE A 330 7.64 -3.88 4.91
CA ILE A 330 8.04 -2.49 5.18
C ILE A 330 9.15 -2.08 4.22
N THR A 331 9.26 -0.78 4.01
CA THR A 331 10.35 -0.15 3.25
C THR A 331 11.21 0.69 4.21
N GLN A 332 12.42 1.06 3.78
CA GLN A 332 13.25 2.04 4.49
C GLN A 332 12.87 3.49 4.14
N ILE A 333 11.67 3.71 3.59
CA ILE A 333 11.24 5.00 3.10
C ILE A 333 10.30 5.65 4.11
N GLU A 334 10.73 6.79 4.63
CA GLU A 334 9.86 7.73 5.33
C GLU A 334 9.25 8.68 4.30
N THR A 335 7.92 8.78 4.30
CA THR A 335 7.17 9.64 3.39
C THR A 335 6.70 10.87 4.15
N VAL A 336 7.18 12.05 3.75
CA VAL A 336 7.04 13.30 4.49
C VAL A 336 6.16 14.27 3.72
N TYR A 337 5.03 14.69 4.29
CA TYR A 337 4.22 15.78 3.73
C TYR A 337 4.72 17.13 4.25
N LYS A 338 4.70 18.14 3.37
CA LYS A 338 5.29 19.46 3.60
C LYS A 338 4.39 20.55 3.06
N GLU A 339 3.85 21.39 3.94
CA GLU A 339 3.16 22.63 3.54
C GLU A 339 4.07 23.85 3.68
N LEU A 340 4.87 23.92 4.77
CA LEU A 340 5.78 25.03 5.05
C LEU A 340 7.26 24.66 4.87
N CYS A 341 8.06 25.64 4.45
CA CYS A 341 9.52 25.54 4.38
C CYS A 341 10.14 25.61 5.79
N ALA A 342 10.09 24.48 6.50
CA ALA A 342 10.53 24.32 7.87
C ALA A 342 11.36 23.04 8.09
N GLY A 343 12.09 23.00 9.20
CA GLY A 343 12.93 21.87 9.58
C GLY A 343 14.03 21.59 8.55
N THR A 344 14.15 20.33 8.13
CA THR A 344 15.22 19.87 7.22
C THR A 344 15.31 20.68 5.94
N ASP A 345 14.21 21.07 5.30
CA ASP A 345 14.26 21.80 4.01
C ASP A 345 14.92 23.16 4.19
N LYS A 346 14.48 23.92 5.20
CA LYS A 346 15.05 25.23 5.54
C LYS A 346 16.56 25.15 5.81
N HIS A 347 17.03 24.07 6.43
CA HIS A 347 18.43 23.90 6.81
C HIS A 347 19.29 23.27 5.71
N SER A 348 18.69 22.46 4.83
CA SER A 348 19.41 21.77 3.76
C SER A 348 19.54 22.62 2.50
N PHE A 349 18.61 23.54 2.27
CA PHE A 349 18.57 24.38 1.07
C PHE A 349 18.79 25.85 1.41
N PHE A 350 20.04 26.30 1.26
CA PHE A 350 20.43 27.68 1.54
C PHE A 350 19.58 28.69 0.76
N GLY A 351 18.98 29.65 1.47
CA GLY A 351 18.17 30.72 0.88
C GLY A 351 16.74 30.33 0.47
N MET A 352 16.38 29.04 0.46
CA MET A 352 15.08 28.57 -0.05
C MET A 352 13.88 29.22 0.65
N ALA A 353 13.94 29.37 1.97
CA ALA A 353 12.86 30.00 2.75
C ALA A 353 12.64 31.49 2.41
N ALA A 354 13.65 32.16 1.86
CA ALA A 354 13.59 33.57 1.48
C ALA A 354 13.37 33.79 -0.03
N ASP A 355 13.41 32.74 -0.85
CA ASP A 355 13.22 32.83 -2.30
C ASP A 355 11.72 32.95 -2.65
N PRO A 356 11.25 34.11 -3.18
CA PRO A 356 9.84 34.33 -3.51
C PRO A 356 9.33 33.51 -4.71
N ASN A 357 10.22 32.79 -5.41
CA ASN A 357 9.85 31.84 -6.46
C ASN A 357 9.54 30.45 -5.89
N VAL A 358 9.99 30.15 -4.66
CA VAL A 358 9.83 28.85 -4.02
C VAL A 358 8.88 28.93 -2.83
N THR A 359 8.99 29.98 -2.02
CA THR A 359 8.29 30.12 -0.75
C THR A 359 7.48 31.42 -0.74
N LEU A 360 6.23 31.35 -0.29
CA LEU A 360 5.38 32.52 -0.05
C LEU A 360 5.84 33.28 1.20
N PRO A 361 5.45 34.56 1.40
CA PRO A 361 5.75 35.30 2.64
C PRO A 361 5.25 34.62 3.92
N THR A 362 4.23 33.78 3.82
CA THR A 362 3.69 32.96 4.91
C THR A 362 4.62 31.81 5.31
N GLY A 363 5.64 31.50 4.52
CA GLY A 363 6.51 30.32 4.67
C GLY A 363 5.98 29.07 3.95
N GLN A 364 4.77 29.13 3.36
CA GLN A 364 4.21 28.03 2.57
C GLN A 364 4.96 27.87 1.24
N TYR A 365 5.04 26.64 0.74
CA TYR A 365 5.57 26.39 -0.60
C TYR A 365 4.66 26.98 -1.67
N LYS A 366 5.23 27.82 -2.55
CA LYS A 366 4.51 28.44 -3.67
C LYS A 366 3.93 27.41 -4.64
N ARG A 367 4.49 26.20 -4.68
CA ARG A 367 3.99 25.09 -5.53
C ARG A 367 2.89 24.25 -4.85
N GLY A 368 2.41 24.68 -3.70
CA GLY A 368 1.47 23.94 -2.86
C GLY A 368 2.17 22.89 -2.00
N PRO A 369 1.41 22.20 -1.12
CA PRO A 369 1.96 21.13 -0.29
C PRO A 369 2.54 19.99 -1.11
N TYR A 370 3.69 19.43 -0.71
CA TYR A 370 4.31 18.34 -1.46
C TYR A 370 4.69 17.17 -0.57
N VAL A 371 5.05 16.06 -1.21
CA VAL A 371 5.50 14.83 -0.56
C VAL A 371 6.97 14.64 -0.90
N ARG A 372 7.79 14.50 0.13
CA ARG A 372 9.22 14.20 0.08
C ARG A 372 9.44 12.76 0.56
N PHE A 373 10.45 12.10 0.03
CA PHE A 373 10.87 10.78 0.49
C PHE A 373 12.22 10.89 1.17
N ASP A 374 12.34 10.29 2.35
CA ASP A 374 13.58 10.20 3.11
C ASP A 374 13.97 8.73 3.28
N TRP A 375 15.24 8.42 3.05
CA TRP A 375 15.82 7.14 3.40
C TRP A 375 16.12 7.11 4.90
N ARG A 376 15.53 6.12 5.58
CA ARG A 376 15.71 5.87 7.01
C ARG A 376 17.10 5.29 7.27
N ASN A 377 17.97 6.13 7.79
CA ASN A 377 19.31 5.72 8.21
C ASN A 377 19.29 5.35 9.69
N PRO A 378 20.28 4.56 10.15
CA PRO A 378 20.48 4.41 11.57
C PRO A 378 20.82 5.76 12.21
N ASN A 379 20.40 5.95 13.47
CA ASN A 379 20.72 7.16 14.23
C ASN A 379 22.24 7.36 14.34
N HIS A 380 22.97 6.25 14.54
CA HIS A 380 24.42 6.22 14.67
C HIS A 380 25.01 5.05 13.87
N VAL A 381 26.29 5.18 13.50
CA VAL A 381 27.10 4.14 12.88
C VAL A 381 28.40 3.95 13.66
N TYR A 382 28.79 2.71 13.89
CA TYR A 382 30.09 2.33 14.44
C TYR A 382 30.80 1.47 13.39
N ASN A 383 31.96 1.92 12.92
CA ASN A 383 32.72 1.24 11.86
C ASN A 383 31.87 0.84 10.63
N GLY A 384 30.92 1.70 10.25
CA GLY A 384 30.02 1.49 9.09
C GLY A 384 28.81 0.59 9.36
N VAL A 385 28.66 0.05 10.56
CA VAL A 385 27.55 -0.82 10.96
C VAL A 385 26.56 -0.06 11.84
N ASN A 386 25.28 -0.40 11.75
CA ASN A 386 24.25 0.08 12.67
C ASN A 386 24.41 -0.59 14.05
N PRO A 387 24.81 0.12 15.11
CA PRO A 387 24.99 -0.50 16.41
C PRO A 387 23.70 -1.12 16.97
N ALA A 388 22.53 -0.59 16.59
CA ALA A 388 21.24 -1.08 17.07
C ALA A 388 20.85 -2.46 16.50
N THR A 389 21.54 -2.96 15.47
CA THR A 389 21.34 -4.34 14.99
C THR A 389 22.19 -5.36 15.75
N HIS A 390 23.09 -4.92 16.64
CA HIS A 390 23.88 -5.82 17.47
C HIS A 390 22.97 -6.53 18.49
N PRO A 391 23.06 -7.86 18.67
CA PRO A 391 22.15 -8.61 19.54
C PRO A 391 22.18 -8.15 21.00
N PHE A 392 23.29 -7.56 21.44
CA PHE A 392 23.45 -7.05 22.81
C PHE A 392 22.90 -5.63 23.01
N TYR A 393 22.65 -4.86 21.94
CA TYR A 393 22.47 -3.40 22.05
C TYR A 393 21.40 -2.99 23.06
N HIS A 394 20.18 -3.51 22.90
CA HIS A 394 19.05 -3.11 23.74
C HIS A 394 19.09 -3.75 25.13
N LEU A 395 19.72 -4.92 25.27
CA LEU A 395 19.90 -5.58 26.56
C LEU A 395 20.95 -4.85 27.41
N MET A 396 22.04 -4.41 26.79
CA MET A 396 23.03 -3.55 27.41
C MET A 396 22.44 -2.17 27.74
N GLU A 397 21.65 -1.55 26.85
CA GLU A 397 20.93 -0.29 27.13
C GLU A 397 20.05 -0.41 28.38
N ALA A 398 19.26 -1.49 28.47
CA ALA A 398 18.36 -1.73 29.59
C ALA A 398 19.12 -1.97 30.91
N SER A 399 20.25 -2.69 30.88
CA SER A 399 21.05 -2.99 32.06
C SER A 399 21.85 -1.78 32.57
N VAL A 400 22.48 -1.03 31.67
CA VAL A 400 23.28 0.16 31.99
C VAL A 400 22.39 1.37 32.35
N GLY A 401 21.19 1.43 31.77
CA GLY A 401 20.31 2.58 31.82
C GLY A 401 20.54 3.55 30.66
N LYS A 402 19.45 4.07 30.10
CA LYS A 402 19.43 4.78 28.80
C LYS A 402 20.42 5.94 28.67
N ASN A 403 20.45 6.85 29.64
CA ASN A 403 21.33 8.02 29.58
C ASN A 403 22.81 7.63 29.67
N ALA A 404 23.16 6.78 30.63
CA ALA A 404 24.54 6.30 30.80
C ALA A 404 25.00 5.49 29.58
N PHE A 405 24.11 4.68 29.00
CA PHE A 405 24.40 3.93 27.78
C PHE A 405 24.67 4.88 26.60
N TYR A 406 23.80 5.88 26.43
CA TYR A 406 23.88 6.85 25.35
C TYR A 406 25.17 7.67 25.40
N ASP A 407 25.59 8.10 26.60
CA ASP A 407 26.82 8.87 26.79
C ASP A 407 28.07 7.99 26.62
N LYS A 408 28.13 6.85 27.33
CA LYS A 408 29.34 6.01 27.39
C LYS A 408 29.60 5.22 26.12
N TYR A 409 28.57 4.58 25.56
CA TYR A 409 28.73 3.65 24.45
C TYR A 409 28.38 4.30 23.12
N LEU A 410 27.25 5.00 23.04
CA LEU A 410 26.77 5.48 21.75
C LEU A 410 27.50 6.73 21.28
N THR A 411 27.34 7.87 21.95
CA THR A 411 27.99 9.13 21.55
C THR A 411 29.48 9.15 21.85
N GLY A 412 29.94 8.37 22.83
CA GLY A 412 31.36 8.18 23.12
C GLY A 412 32.14 7.37 22.08
N ARG A 413 31.48 6.56 21.24
CA ARG A 413 32.16 5.63 20.31
C ARG A 413 31.65 5.67 18.87
N ALA A 414 30.36 5.90 18.66
CA ALA A 414 29.71 5.89 17.35
C ALA A 414 29.51 7.30 16.79
N LYS A 415 29.30 7.40 15.48
CA LYS A 415 29.07 8.67 14.77
C LYS A 415 27.60 8.83 14.39
N PRO A 416 26.98 10.00 14.55
CA PRO A 416 25.62 10.23 14.07
C PRO A 416 25.56 10.17 12.54
N LEU A 417 24.48 9.62 11.98
CA LEU A 417 24.26 9.58 10.52
C LEU A 417 22.97 10.32 10.11
N GLY A 418 21.82 9.89 10.65
CA GLY A 418 20.52 10.55 10.42
C GLY A 418 19.94 10.36 9.02
N ASP A 419 18.63 10.55 8.91
CA ASP A 419 17.86 10.33 7.68
C ASP A 419 18.27 11.32 6.57
N LYS A 420 18.12 10.89 5.30
CA LYS A 420 18.49 11.70 4.14
C LYS A 420 17.39 11.70 3.10
N CYS A 421 17.09 12.87 2.52
CA CYS A 421 16.20 12.98 1.37
C CYS A 421 16.71 12.10 0.21
N VAL A 422 15.82 11.33 -0.40
CA VAL A 422 16.10 10.43 -1.53
C VAL A 422 15.23 10.84 -2.74
N PRO A 423 15.80 10.92 -3.95
CA PRO A 423 15.03 11.23 -5.14
C PRO A 423 14.02 10.11 -5.47
N GLU A 424 12.86 10.48 -6.01
CA GLU A 424 11.77 9.54 -6.33
C GLU A 424 12.21 8.40 -7.25
N GLU A 425 13.15 8.66 -8.16
CA GLU A 425 13.71 7.68 -9.08
C GLU A 425 14.34 6.48 -8.36
N LEU A 426 14.91 6.68 -7.17
CA LEU A 426 15.45 5.61 -6.33
C LEU A 426 14.40 4.96 -5.42
N VAL A 427 13.27 5.63 -5.19
CA VAL A 427 12.16 5.11 -4.38
C VAL A 427 11.31 4.13 -5.18
N HIS A 428 11.16 4.36 -6.49
CA HIS A 428 10.36 3.52 -7.38
C HIS A 428 10.71 2.02 -7.35
N SER A 429 11.94 1.66 -6.97
CA SER A 429 12.37 0.26 -6.86
C SER A 429 11.89 -0.45 -5.59
N VAL A 430 11.44 0.29 -4.57
CA VAL A 430 11.06 -0.27 -3.26
C VAL A 430 9.66 0.12 -2.79
N GLN A 431 9.10 1.21 -3.31
CA GLN A 431 7.78 1.69 -2.94
C GLN A 431 7.06 2.32 -4.14
N ALA A 432 5.76 2.11 -4.26
CA ALA A 432 4.94 2.72 -5.29
C ALA A 432 4.79 4.23 -5.04
N VAL A 433 5.68 5.03 -5.64
CA VAL A 433 5.78 6.49 -5.44
C VAL A 433 4.45 7.20 -5.66
N GLU A 434 3.78 7.01 -6.80
CA GLU A 434 2.53 7.73 -7.08
C GLU A 434 1.41 7.41 -6.09
N ALA A 435 1.27 6.14 -5.70
CA ALA A 435 0.32 5.74 -4.67
C ALA A 435 0.69 6.37 -3.32
N SER A 436 1.99 6.40 -2.99
CA SER A 436 2.49 6.99 -1.75
C SER A 436 2.23 8.50 -1.68
N VAL A 437 2.45 9.23 -2.77
CA VAL A 437 2.14 10.66 -2.84
C VAL A 437 0.65 10.90 -2.65
N ASP A 438 -0.22 10.12 -3.32
CA ASP A 438 -1.67 10.22 -3.18
C ASP A 438 -2.11 9.95 -1.72
N TRP A 439 -1.66 8.84 -1.14
CA TRP A 439 -2.06 8.42 0.21
C TRP A 439 -1.54 9.33 1.31
N THR A 440 -0.28 9.76 1.22
CA THR A 440 0.27 10.73 2.17
C THR A 440 -0.44 12.08 2.07
N THR A 441 -0.86 12.51 0.87
CA THR A 441 -1.66 13.73 0.72
C THR A 441 -3.04 13.58 1.37
N ARG A 442 -3.69 12.42 1.23
CA ARG A 442 -4.96 12.12 1.94
C ARG A 442 -4.78 12.20 3.45
N ILE A 443 -3.71 11.59 3.98
CA ILE A 443 -3.39 11.63 5.42
C ILE A 443 -3.22 13.08 5.88
N PHE A 444 -2.35 13.84 5.19
CA PHE A 444 -2.08 15.23 5.54
C PHE A 444 -3.35 16.07 5.54
N PHE A 445 -4.11 16.07 4.45
CA PHE A 445 -5.33 16.89 4.36
C PHE A 445 -6.40 16.45 5.33
N THR A 446 -6.50 15.14 5.65
CA THR A 446 -7.41 14.67 6.70
C THR A 446 -7.03 15.25 8.06
N ILE A 447 -5.76 15.19 8.43
CA ILE A 447 -5.28 15.73 9.71
C ILE A 447 -5.46 17.26 9.75
N GLN A 448 -5.11 17.94 8.65
CA GLN A 448 -5.28 19.38 8.52
C GLN A 448 -6.74 19.80 8.73
N HIS A 449 -7.70 19.03 8.18
CA HIS A 449 -9.12 19.29 8.33
C HIS A 449 -9.56 19.35 9.79
N TYR A 450 -9.22 18.32 10.58
CA TYR A 450 -9.62 18.29 11.98
C TYR A 450 -8.85 19.29 12.83
N LEU A 451 -7.56 19.50 12.57
CA LEU A 451 -6.77 20.50 13.30
C LEU A 451 -7.27 21.92 13.04
N HIS A 452 -7.62 22.25 11.80
CA HIS A 452 -8.19 23.56 11.45
C HIS A 452 -9.48 23.85 12.22
N GLN A 453 -10.33 22.83 12.45
CA GLN A 453 -11.58 22.98 13.18
C GLN A 453 -11.38 23.35 14.66
N ILE A 454 -10.21 23.08 15.22
CA ILE A 454 -9.84 23.45 16.60
C ILE A 454 -8.81 24.58 16.66
N GLY A 455 -8.65 25.33 15.57
CA GLY A 455 -7.75 26.50 15.50
C GLY A 455 -6.25 26.15 15.47
N LEU A 456 -5.92 24.92 15.09
CA LEU A 456 -4.55 24.44 14.90
C LEU A 456 -4.25 24.20 13.42
N GLU A 457 -2.98 24.05 13.09
CA GLU A 457 -2.48 23.69 11.76
C GLU A 457 -1.38 22.64 11.92
N VAL A 458 -1.27 21.70 10.96
CA VAL A 458 -0.08 20.85 10.82
C VAL A 458 0.77 21.36 9.67
N GLN A 459 2.03 21.71 9.95
CA GLN A 459 2.92 22.35 8.99
C GLN A 459 3.64 21.34 8.09
N ASP A 460 3.98 20.19 8.69
CA ASP A 460 4.59 19.04 8.06
C ASP A 460 4.49 17.82 8.98
N GLY A 461 4.77 16.64 8.42
CA GLY A 461 4.87 15.42 9.19
C GLY A 461 5.32 14.24 8.33
N CYS A 462 5.63 13.13 9.00
CA CYS A 462 6.12 11.92 8.38
C CYS A 462 5.23 10.72 8.70
N VAL A 463 5.12 9.84 7.71
CA VAL A 463 4.46 8.54 7.81
C VAL A 463 5.30 7.49 7.10
N MET A 464 5.11 6.22 7.45
CA MET A 464 5.69 5.11 6.70
C MET A 464 4.57 4.27 6.07
N LEU A 465 4.74 3.98 4.79
CA LEU A 465 3.80 3.23 3.97
C LEU A 465 4.43 1.89 3.57
N ASP A 466 3.58 0.90 3.31
CA ASP A 466 4.00 -0.38 2.76
C ASP A 466 4.53 -0.23 1.32
N PRO A 467 5.12 -1.27 0.71
CA PRO A 467 5.60 -1.20 -0.67
C PRO A 467 4.54 -0.77 -1.68
N THR A 468 3.24 -1.01 -1.41
CA THR A 468 2.14 -0.58 -2.28
C THR A 468 1.82 0.91 -2.17
N GLY A 469 2.33 1.60 -1.15
CA GLY A 469 2.07 3.01 -0.89
C GLY A 469 0.65 3.31 -0.42
N ARG A 470 -0.10 2.31 0.06
CA ARG A 470 -1.54 2.43 0.39
C ARG A 470 -1.89 2.03 1.82
N ILE A 471 -0.96 1.44 2.55
CA ILE A 471 -1.19 1.02 3.93
C ILE A 471 -0.15 1.71 4.81
N MET A 472 -0.64 2.57 5.70
CA MET A 472 0.21 3.18 6.71
C MET A 472 0.50 2.18 7.83
N TRP A 473 1.76 2.03 8.21
CA TRP A 473 2.17 1.08 9.25
C TRP A 473 2.94 1.70 10.41
N SER A 474 3.36 2.97 10.29
CA SER A 474 4.05 3.68 11.36
C SER A 474 3.10 4.17 12.45
N GLU A 475 3.67 4.63 13.55
CA GLU A 475 2.93 5.43 14.51
C GLU A 475 2.55 6.78 13.90
N ILE A 476 1.49 7.41 14.43
CA ILE A 476 1.08 8.76 14.05
C ILE A 476 0.69 9.57 15.29
N ASN A 477 1.52 10.53 15.69
CA ASN A 477 1.23 11.42 16.80
C ASN A 477 2.10 12.69 16.77
N GLN A 478 2.17 13.39 17.90
CA GLN A 478 2.91 14.64 18.07
C GLN A 478 4.43 14.54 17.82
N ASP A 479 5.03 13.35 17.84
CA ASP A 479 6.43 13.16 17.45
C ASP A 479 6.61 13.26 15.93
N CYS A 480 5.62 12.76 15.18
CA CYS A 480 5.66 12.57 13.73
C CYS A 480 5.39 13.85 12.93
N MET A 481 5.01 14.97 13.56
CA MET A 481 4.53 16.15 12.84
C MET A 481 4.80 17.45 13.59
N ARG A 482 4.66 18.59 12.91
CA ARG A 482 4.73 19.93 13.51
C ARG A 482 3.34 20.56 13.61
N ILE A 483 2.86 20.81 14.82
CA ILE A 483 1.51 21.31 15.08
C ILE A 483 1.60 22.64 15.81
N LYS A 484 0.97 23.65 15.20
CA LYS A 484 0.94 25.01 15.75
C LYS A 484 -0.47 25.57 15.78
N ARG A 485 -0.64 26.66 16.53
CA ARG A 485 -1.85 27.47 16.47
C ARG A 485 -1.88 28.25 15.15
N ARG A 486 -3.01 28.20 14.44
CA ARG A 486 -3.16 28.79 13.10
C ARG A 486 -3.07 30.33 13.12
N GLU A 487 -3.70 30.96 14.10
CA GLU A 487 -3.62 32.41 14.30
C GLU A 487 -2.61 32.73 15.41
N ARG A 488 -1.48 33.35 15.05
CA ARG A 488 -0.61 34.03 16.02
C ARG A 488 -1.34 35.27 16.50
N THR A 489 -1.99 35.20 17.64
CA THR A 489 -2.31 36.40 18.40
C THR A 489 -1.00 37.16 18.63
N GLU A 490 -0.90 38.39 18.12
CA GLU A 490 0.31 39.23 18.10
C GLU A 490 0.98 39.42 19.47
N THR A 491 0.31 39.03 20.56
CA THR A 491 0.76 39.19 21.94
C THR A 491 1.70 38.10 22.47
N THR A 492 1.90 36.98 21.77
CA THR A 492 2.85 35.95 22.25
C THR A 492 4.23 36.11 21.64
N ASN A 493 4.99 37.09 22.15
CA ASN A 493 6.42 37.21 21.88
C ASN A 493 7.17 35.98 22.42
N GLY A 494 7.62 35.10 21.52
CA GLY A 494 8.70 34.14 21.75
C GLY A 494 8.43 32.94 22.67
N SER A 495 7.28 32.84 23.35
CA SER A 495 7.00 31.70 24.23
C SER A 495 6.47 30.50 23.43
N HIS A 496 6.88 29.28 23.82
CA HIS A 496 6.42 28.00 23.25
C HIS A 496 4.91 27.73 23.43
N GLN A 497 4.08 28.74 23.74
CA GLN A 497 2.67 28.57 24.07
C GLN A 497 1.84 27.99 22.91
N GLY A 498 2.25 28.22 21.66
CA GLY A 498 1.53 27.77 20.46
C GLY A 498 2.14 26.55 19.74
N VAL A 499 3.06 25.80 20.35
CA VAL A 499 3.69 24.61 19.77
C VAL A 499 3.21 23.38 20.55
N PHE A 500 2.66 22.39 19.84
CA PHE A 500 2.08 21.18 20.44
C PHE A 500 2.85 19.90 20.10
N ASP A 501 3.97 20.04 19.38
CA ASP A 501 4.76 18.93 18.87
C ASP A 501 6.13 18.81 19.55
N LYS A 502 6.95 17.88 19.05
CA LYS A 502 8.30 17.61 19.53
C LYS A 502 9.29 18.77 19.40
N ASP A 503 8.99 19.83 18.67
CA ASP A 503 9.85 21.02 18.61
C ASP A 503 10.05 21.65 20.01
N VAL A 504 9.13 21.45 20.95
CA VAL A 504 9.34 21.79 22.38
C VAL A 504 10.59 21.08 22.91
N TRP A 505 10.68 19.75 22.71
CA TRP A 505 11.86 18.96 23.07
C TRP A 505 13.10 19.33 22.28
N ARG A 506 12.98 19.57 20.97
CA ARG A 506 14.13 19.96 20.13
C ARG A 506 14.72 21.31 20.57
N ALA A 507 13.93 22.21 21.15
CA ALA A 507 14.40 23.48 21.68
C ALA A 507 15.04 23.37 23.07
N GLY A 508 14.40 22.67 24.01
CA GLY A 508 14.83 22.63 25.42
C GLY A 508 15.65 21.39 25.85
N GLY A 509 15.51 20.26 25.16
CA GLY A 509 16.10 18.98 25.58
C GLY A 509 15.56 18.49 26.93
N SER A 510 16.42 17.91 27.76
CA SER A 510 16.01 17.31 29.05
C SER A 510 15.36 18.26 30.06
N SER A 511 15.46 19.58 29.89
CA SER A 511 14.83 20.56 30.79
C SER A 511 13.32 20.74 30.56
N VAL A 512 12.76 20.18 29.49
CA VAL A 512 11.34 20.37 29.11
C VAL A 512 10.52 19.07 29.16
N LYS A 513 10.94 18.08 29.95
CA LYS A 513 10.24 16.78 30.07
C LYS A 513 8.78 16.91 30.52
N GLU A 514 8.51 17.78 31.49
CA GLU A 514 7.14 18.02 31.97
C GLU A 514 6.35 18.82 30.93
N ALA A 515 6.96 19.88 30.37
CA ALA A 515 6.31 20.73 29.39
C ALA A 515 5.87 19.97 28.11
N ILE A 516 6.64 18.97 27.65
CA ILE A 516 6.23 18.16 26.51
C ILE A 516 5.02 17.28 26.84
N LEU A 517 4.99 16.64 28.02
CA LEU A 517 3.85 15.84 28.47
C LEU A 517 2.60 16.70 28.58
N ASP A 518 2.71 17.88 29.19
CA ASP A 518 1.60 18.82 29.35
C ASP A 518 1.05 19.26 28.00
N LYS A 519 1.93 19.61 27.06
CA LYS A 519 1.53 20.06 25.72
C LYS A 519 0.86 18.96 24.90
N TRP A 520 1.38 17.74 24.96
CA TRP A 520 0.80 16.62 24.24
C TRP A 520 -0.54 16.19 24.86
N THR A 521 -0.63 16.23 26.20
CA THR A 521 -1.89 16.01 26.92
C THR A 521 -2.93 17.08 26.56
N GLN A 522 -2.53 18.35 26.51
CA GLN A 522 -3.40 19.45 26.08
C GLN A 522 -3.93 19.23 24.66
N LEU A 523 -3.07 18.88 23.70
CA LEU A 523 -3.49 18.59 22.33
C LEU A 523 -4.45 17.40 22.27
N ASN A 524 -4.15 16.31 22.98
CA ASN A 524 -5.04 15.15 23.05
C ASN A 524 -6.41 15.53 23.63
N GLY A 525 -6.45 16.40 24.64
CA GLY A 525 -7.69 16.92 25.22
C GLY A 525 -8.54 17.67 24.20
N LEU A 526 -7.94 18.61 23.46
CA LEU A 526 -8.62 19.39 22.42
C LEU A 526 -9.19 18.49 21.30
N LEU A 527 -8.40 17.53 20.83
CA LEU A 527 -8.82 16.60 19.79
C LEU A 527 -9.93 15.65 20.28
N ARG A 528 -9.81 15.15 21.51
CA ARG A 528 -10.82 14.27 22.13
C ARG A 528 -12.15 14.98 22.29
N GLU A 529 -12.15 16.20 22.84
CA GLU A 529 -13.36 17.01 23.00
C GLU A 529 -14.05 17.23 21.66
N HIS A 530 -13.29 17.62 20.64
CA HIS A 530 -13.80 17.85 19.29
C HIS A 530 -14.40 16.59 18.65
N LEU A 531 -13.67 15.48 18.65
CA LEU A 531 -14.12 14.22 18.02
C LEU A 531 -15.29 13.58 18.78
N ALA A 532 -15.35 13.72 20.10
CA ALA A 532 -16.47 13.26 20.92
C ALA A 532 -17.72 14.12 20.74
N GLY A 533 -17.55 15.44 20.62
CA GLY A 533 -18.63 16.39 20.33
C GLY A 533 -19.18 16.30 18.91
N ARG A 534 -18.49 15.59 18.00
CA ARG A 534 -18.91 15.35 16.61
C ARG A 534 -18.87 13.86 16.26
N PRO A 535 -19.82 13.05 16.76
CA PRO A 535 -19.87 11.63 16.44
C PRO A 535 -19.94 11.38 14.93
N PHE A 536 -19.16 10.42 14.44
CA PHE A 536 -19.03 10.11 13.02
C PHE A 536 -20.39 9.83 12.36
N HIS A 537 -21.23 9.02 13.01
CA HIS A 537 -22.53 8.60 12.49
C HIS A 537 -23.53 9.76 12.31
N GLU A 538 -23.37 10.84 13.07
CA GLU A 538 -24.24 12.02 13.01
C GLU A 538 -23.73 13.09 12.04
N ASN A 539 -22.41 13.19 11.87
CA ASN A 539 -21.78 14.33 11.20
C ASN A 539 -21.15 13.99 9.85
N GLU A 540 -20.64 12.77 9.67
CA GLU A 540 -19.66 12.47 8.61
C GLU A 540 -19.97 11.19 7.82
N MET A 541 -20.71 10.25 8.41
CA MET A 541 -20.97 8.94 7.82
C MET A 541 -21.76 9.00 6.50
N VAL A 542 -22.73 9.91 6.43
CA VAL A 542 -23.52 10.18 5.21
C VAL A 542 -23.13 11.49 4.54
N ALA A 543 -22.00 12.08 4.96
CA ALA A 543 -21.51 13.30 4.35
C ALA A 543 -21.16 13.05 2.88
N ALA A 544 -21.53 14.01 2.03
CA ALA A 544 -21.21 13.98 0.61
C ALA A 544 -19.73 14.32 0.33
N PHE A 545 -18.88 14.41 1.34
CA PHE A 545 -17.50 14.81 1.16
C PHE A 545 -16.56 13.95 2.01
N GLU A 546 -15.30 13.93 1.57
CA GLU A 546 -14.18 13.48 2.38
C GLU A 546 -13.35 14.68 2.84
N PRO A 547 -12.84 14.70 4.08
CA PRO A 547 -12.00 15.78 4.61
C PRO A 547 -10.86 16.19 3.66
N TYR A 548 -10.20 15.22 3.04
CA TYR A 548 -9.12 15.47 2.09
C TYR A 548 -9.60 16.05 0.75
N GLY A 549 -10.83 15.74 0.32
CA GLY A 549 -11.42 16.29 -0.89
C GLY A 549 -11.69 17.80 -0.74
N MET A 550 -12.22 18.21 0.43
CA MET A 550 -12.46 19.63 0.73
C MET A 550 -11.16 20.45 0.67
N HIS A 551 -10.10 19.97 1.32
CA HIS A 551 -8.81 20.68 1.30
C HIS A 551 -8.16 20.69 -0.08
N ALA A 552 -8.30 19.62 -0.87
CA ALA A 552 -7.83 19.63 -2.24
C ALA A 552 -8.53 20.73 -3.07
N THR A 553 -9.84 20.94 -2.88
CA THR A 553 -10.59 22.05 -3.49
C THR A 553 -10.06 23.41 -3.05
N GLU A 554 -9.78 23.60 -1.76
CA GLU A 554 -9.20 24.85 -1.23
C GLU A 554 -7.83 25.15 -1.86
N VAL A 555 -6.96 24.15 -1.96
CA VAL A 555 -5.62 24.29 -2.57
C VAL A 555 -5.71 24.61 -4.06
N LEU A 556 -6.66 24.01 -4.78
CA LEU A 556 -6.90 24.33 -6.20
C LEU A 556 -7.46 25.75 -6.40
N ALA A 557 -8.21 26.27 -5.42
CA ALA A 557 -8.80 27.60 -5.46
C ALA A 557 -7.82 28.72 -5.06
N ASP A 558 -6.73 28.39 -4.34
CA ASP A 558 -5.73 29.35 -3.91
C ASP A 558 -4.88 29.87 -5.08
N LYS A 559 -5.20 31.08 -5.54
CA LYS A 559 -4.52 31.76 -6.65
C LYS A 559 -3.08 32.19 -6.32
N THR A 560 -2.68 32.17 -5.05
CA THR A 560 -1.30 32.45 -4.67
C THR A 560 -0.35 31.29 -4.98
N LEU A 561 -0.92 30.08 -5.14
CA LEU A 561 -0.17 28.87 -5.47
C LEU A 561 0.02 28.71 -6.99
N THR A 562 1.22 28.27 -7.37
CA THR A 562 1.60 27.91 -8.75
C THR A 562 1.87 26.41 -8.81
N LEU A 563 0.79 25.62 -8.82
CA LEU A 563 0.85 24.16 -8.79
C LEU A 563 1.54 23.59 -10.04
N THR A 564 2.40 22.60 -9.84
CA THR A 564 2.94 21.81 -10.96
C THR A 564 1.84 20.98 -11.61
N PRO A 565 1.97 20.58 -12.89
CA PRO A 565 0.96 19.74 -13.56
C PRO A 565 0.65 18.44 -12.80
N ARG A 566 1.66 17.80 -12.20
CA ARG A 566 1.51 16.58 -11.40
C ARG A 566 0.63 16.80 -10.17
N TYR A 567 0.96 17.79 -9.35
CA TYR A 567 0.20 18.07 -8.12
C TYR A 567 -1.18 18.66 -8.40
N ARG A 568 -1.33 19.46 -9.46
CA ARG A 568 -2.65 19.89 -9.93
C ARG A 568 -3.53 18.68 -10.26
N ALA A 569 -3.04 17.74 -11.05
CA ALA A 569 -3.78 16.53 -11.40
C ALA A 569 -4.11 15.66 -10.18
N LEU A 570 -3.19 15.57 -9.21
CA LEU A 570 -3.44 14.89 -7.94
C LEU A 570 -4.60 15.56 -7.18
N TYR A 571 -4.55 16.86 -6.96
CA TYR A 571 -5.59 17.55 -6.19
C TYR A 571 -6.91 17.58 -6.93
N GLU A 572 -6.93 17.69 -8.26
CA GLU A 572 -8.16 17.57 -9.06
C GLU A 572 -8.81 16.20 -8.83
N ARG A 573 -8.01 15.13 -8.77
CA ARG A 573 -8.47 13.78 -8.44
C ARG A 573 -9.04 13.71 -7.02
N LEU A 574 -8.32 14.25 -6.03
CA LEU A 574 -8.76 14.25 -4.63
C LEU A 574 -10.02 15.09 -4.43
N ALA A 575 -10.15 16.23 -5.10
CA ALA A 575 -11.32 17.10 -5.06
C ALA A 575 -12.59 16.42 -5.58
N THR A 576 -12.49 15.37 -6.42
CA THR A 576 -13.67 14.56 -6.81
C THR A 576 -14.33 13.83 -5.64
N HIS A 577 -13.63 13.68 -4.51
CA HIS A 577 -14.19 13.15 -3.27
C HIS A 577 -14.97 14.20 -2.45
N ASP A 578 -14.98 15.47 -2.87
CA ASP A 578 -15.89 16.49 -2.37
C ASP A 578 -17.14 16.58 -3.27
N ARG A 579 -18.15 15.76 -2.96
CA ARG A 579 -19.44 15.75 -3.66
C ARG A 579 -20.40 16.81 -3.10
N SER A 580 -19.98 17.68 -2.17
CA SER A 580 -20.83 18.75 -1.65
C SER A 580 -21.20 19.77 -2.75
N LEU A 581 -20.28 19.99 -3.70
CA LEU A 581 -20.46 20.88 -4.84
C LEU A 581 -21.42 20.34 -5.91
N LEU A 582 -21.56 19.01 -6.03
CA LEU A 582 -22.50 18.37 -6.98
C LEU A 582 -23.97 18.68 -6.63
N ARG A 583 -24.29 19.02 -5.38
CA ARG A 583 -25.67 19.34 -4.97
C ARG A 583 -26.10 20.78 -5.23
N SER A 584 -25.18 21.73 -5.44
CA SER A 584 -25.52 23.15 -5.61
C SER A 584 -25.67 23.59 -7.08
N GLY A 585 -25.34 22.72 -8.04
CA GLY A 585 -25.30 23.04 -9.47
C GLY A 585 -26.35 22.34 -10.33
N GLY A 586 -27.65 22.45 -9.99
CA GLY A 586 -28.77 21.76 -10.68
C GLY A 586 -29.00 22.04 -12.18
N SER A 587 -28.07 22.65 -12.92
CA SER A 587 -28.14 22.72 -14.39
C SER A 587 -26.79 22.61 -15.10
N ALA A 588 -25.69 23.04 -14.47
CA ALA A 588 -24.34 22.85 -15.02
C ALA A 588 -23.86 21.40 -14.89
N ASP A 589 -24.40 20.66 -13.91
CA ASP A 589 -23.98 19.30 -13.60
C ASP A 589 -24.54 18.26 -14.60
N LYS A 590 -25.53 18.63 -15.41
CA LYS A 590 -25.96 17.80 -16.54
C LYS A 590 -24.86 17.73 -17.60
N ALA A 591 -24.20 18.85 -17.89
CA ALA A 591 -23.07 18.90 -18.83
C ALA A 591 -21.76 18.35 -18.24
N ALA A 592 -21.60 18.32 -16.91
CA ALA A 592 -20.46 17.69 -16.26
C ALA A 592 -20.66 16.17 -16.14
N SER A 593 -21.86 15.72 -15.81
CA SER A 593 -22.26 14.31 -15.82
C SER A 593 -22.26 13.74 -17.24
N GLU A 594 -22.71 14.49 -18.25
CA GLU A 594 -22.55 14.11 -19.67
C GLU A 594 -21.08 14.05 -20.09
N ARG A 595 -20.23 14.98 -19.63
CA ARG A 595 -18.79 14.94 -19.90
C ARG A 595 -18.07 13.80 -19.19
N LEU A 596 -18.46 13.49 -17.95
CA LEU A 596 -17.92 12.37 -17.18
C LEU A 596 -18.42 11.04 -17.75
N LEU A 597 -19.69 10.96 -18.18
CA LEU A 597 -20.22 9.81 -18.89
C LEU A 597 -19.51 9.63 -20.24
N ALA A 598 -19.20 10.72 -20.97
CA ALA A 598 -18.40 10.68 -22.19
C ALA A 598 -16.95 10.25 -21.94
N LEU A 599 -16.31 10.74 -20.87
CA LEU A 599 -14.96 10.31 -20.44
C LEU A 599 -14.93 8.86 -19.97
N MET A 600 -15.97 8.42 -19.26
CA MET A 600 -16.12 7.03 -18.84
C MET A 600 -16.41 6.13 -20.04
N GLN A 601 -17.21 6.58 -21.01
CA GLN A 601 -17.38 5.90 -22.29
C GLN A 601 -16.03 5.79 -23.01
N GLU A 602 -15.21 6.84 -23.03
CA GLU A 602 -13.83 6.83 -23.57
C GLU A 602 -12.90 5.88 -22.81
N HIS A 603 -12.96 5.82 -21.48
CA HIS A 603 -12.12 4.93 -20.66
C HIS A 603 -12.57 3.48 -20.75
N ILE A 604 -13.88 3.23 -20.81
CA ILE A 604 -14.46 1.92 -21.13
C ILE A 604 -14.00 1.50 -22.52
N TRP A 605 -13.92 2.43 -23.47
CA TRP A 605 -13.38 2.20 -24.80
C TRP A 605 -11.90 1.79 -24.74
N GLN A 606 -11.06 2.49 -23.97
CA GLN A 606 -9.63 2.12 -23.76
C GLN A 606 -9.43 0.79 -23.01
N ALA A 607 -10.34 0.45 -22.10
CA ALA A 607 -10.27 -0.78 -21.31
C ALA A 607 -10.80 -2.01 -22.07
N ILE A 608 -11.93 -1.89 -22.78
CA ILE A 608 -12.44 -2.92 -23.71
C ILE A 608 -11.43 -3.16 -24.82
N ALA A 609 -10.79 -2.07 -25.26
CA ALA A 609 -9.70 -2.14 -26.18
C ALA A 609 -8.59 -3.08 -25.62
N ALA A 610 -8.08 -2.87 -24.41
CA ALA A 610 -7.00 -3.70 -23.85
C ALA A 610 -7.27 -5.22 -23.71
N VAL A 611 -8.48 -5.71 -23.97
CA VAL A 611 -8.91 -7.10 -23.72
C VAL A 611 -8.95 -7.91 -25.03
N PRO A 612 -8.41 -9.14 -25.07
CA PRO A 612 -8.43 -9.98 -26.26
C PRO A 612 -9.85 -10.23 -26.81
N PRO A 613 -10.04 -10.32 -28.15
CA PRO A 613 -11.35 -10.33 -28.79
C PRO A 613 -12.29 -11.48 -28.37
N LEU A 614 -11.75 -12.58 -27.83
CA LEU A 614 -12.55 -13.69 -27.32
C LEU A 614 -13.35 -13.35 -26.04
N ASN A 615 -12.95 -12.31 -25.29
CA ASN A 615 -13.64 -11.87 -24.06
C ASN A 615 -14.26 -10.46 -24.19
N GLY A 616 -14.08 -9.79 -25.34
CA GLY A 616 -14.47 -8.40 -25.52
C GLY A 616 -15.97 -8.14 -25.30
N HIS A 617 -16.84 -9.08 -25.66
CA HIS A 617 -18.28 -8.93 -25.43
C HIS A 617 -18.68 -9.03 -23.96
N ASP A 618 -18.19 -10.04 -23.23
CA ASP A 618 -18.54 -10.20 -21.82
C ASP A 618 -17.93 -9.08 -20.96
N GLU A 619 -16.73 -8.63 -21.30
CA GLU A 619 -16.08 -7.51 -20.64
C GLU A 619 -16.79 -6.19 -20.96
N ALA A 620 -17.21 -5.96 -22.22
CA ALA A 620 -18.04 -4.81 -22.58
C ALA A 620 -19.38 -4.82 -21.84
N LYS A 621 -20.04 -5.98 -21.71
CA LYS A 621 -21.28 -6.13 -20.91
C LYS A 621 -21.04 -5.90 -19.43
N ARG A 622 -19.89 -6.30 -18.88
CA ARG A 622 -19.49 -5.99 -17.50
C ARG A 622 -19.24 -4.50 -17.31
N MET A 623 -18.54 -3.87 -18.24
CA MET A 623 -18.25 -2.43 -18.20
C MET A 623 -19.52 -1.59 -18.37
N VAL A 624 -20.44 -1.98 -19.25
CA VAL A 624 -21.78 -1.39 -19.38
C VAL A 624 -22.57 -1.52 -18.08
N ARG A 625 -22.53 -2.69 -17.42
CA ARG A 625 -23.14 -2.88 -16.10
C ARG A 625 -22.49 -2.00 -15.04
N LEU A 626 -21.15 -1.85 -15.07
CA LEU A 626 -20.40 -1.00 -14.16
C LEU A 626 -20.72 0.47 -14.38
N ALA A 627 -20.81 0.93 -15.63
CA ALA A 627 -21.22 2.29 -16.01
C ALA A 627 -22.67 2.57 -15.59
N ASN A 628 -23.60 1.66 -15.84
CA ASN A 628 -24.99 1.77 -15.37
C ASN A 628 -25.10 1.73 -13.84
N THR A 629 -24.16 1.08 -13.15
CA THR A 629 -24.07 1.08 -11.68
C THR A 629 -23.52 2.41 -11.18
N PHE A 630 -22.52 2.96 -11.86
CA PHE A 630 -21.92 4.25 -11.52
C PHE A 630 -22.88 5.40 -11.79
N ALA A 631 -23.56 5.42 -12.94
CA ALA A 631 -24.61 6.38 -13.30
C ALA A 631 -25.72 6.43 -12.23
N ARG A 632 -26.11 5.26 -11.71
CA ARG A 632 -27.05 5.16 -10.58
C ARG A 632 -26.45 5.69 -9.27
N ARG A 633 -25.17 5.42 -9.00
CA ARG A 633 -24.47 5.91 -7.79
C ARG A 633 -24.25 7.42 -7.78
N VAL A 634 -24.17 8.08 -8.94
CA VAL A 634 -24.07 9.55 -9.05
C VAL A 634 -25.43 10.25 -9.09
N GLY A 635 -26.54 9.52 -8.99
CA GLY A 635 -27.89 10.09 -8.83
C GLY A 635 -28.60 10.45 -10.13
N LEU A 636 -28.19 9.92 -11.29
CA LEU A 636 -28.93 10.13 -12.54
C LEU A 636 -30.30 9.44 -12.48
N PRO A 637 -31.40 10.13 -12.86
CA PRO A 637 -32.75 9.55 -12.79
C PRO A 637 -32.89 8.34 -13.74
N PRO A 638 -33.71 7.33 -13.40
CA PRO A 638 -33.87 6.11 -14.20
C PRO A 638 -34.27 6.32 -15.67
N ALA A 639 -34.89 7.46 -15.99
CA ALA A 639 -35.24 7.83 -17.36
C ALA A 639 -34.04 8.40 -18.17
N GLU A 640 -32.99 8.89 -17.49
CA GLU A 640 -31.76 9.43 -18.10
C GLU A 640 -30.62 8.41 -18.11
N VAL A 641 -30.67 7.40 -17.23
CA VAL A 641 -29.94 6.15 -17.43
C VAL A 641 -30.67 5.37 -18.53
N SER A 642 -30.53 5.81 -19.80
CA SER A 642 -30.79 4.92 -20.93
C SER A 642 -29.90 3.73 -20.69
N ALA A 643 -30.48 2.60 -20.28
CA ALA A 643 -29.73 1.40 -19.99
C ALA A 643 -28.93 1.10 -21.25
N LEU A 644 -27.62 1.36 -21.21
CA LEU A 644 -26.71 0.88 -22.24
C LEU A 644 -27.02 -0.62 -22.33
N SER A 645 -27.64 -0.99 -23.43
CA SER A 645 -28.12 -2.33 -23.70
C SER A 645 -26.96 -3.13 -24.26
N ASP A 646 -27.08 -4.45 -24.25
CA ASP A 646 -26.09 -5.30 -24.93
C ASP A 646 -25.97 -4.92 -26.43
N ALA A 647 -27.01 -4.34 -27.03
CA ALA A 647 -27.00 -3.82 -28.40
C ALA A 647 -26.21 -2.50 -28.56
N ASP A 648 -26.10 -1.68 -27.52
CA ASP A 648 -25.26 -0.48 -27.52
C ASP A 648 -23.77 -0.85 -27.45
N ALA A 649 -23.44 -1.93 -26.73
CA ALA A 649 -22.10 -2.51 -26.75
C ALA A 649 -21.71 -3.00 -28.16
N GLU A 650 -22.62 -3.67 -28.88
CA GLU A 650 -22.42 -4.07 -30.28
C GLU A 650 -22.27 -2.86 -31.22
N THR A 651 -23.05 -1.80 -31.02
CA THR A 651 -22.99 -0.57 -31.84
C THR A 651 -21.70 0.21 -31.59
N ILE A 652 -21.20 0.24 -30.35
CA ILE A 652 -19.93 0.89 -29.98
C ILE A 652 -18.73 0.12 -30.51
N LEU A 653 -18.77 -1.22 -30.47
CA LEU A 653 -17.76 -2.08 -31.09
C LEU A 653 -17.76 -1.96 -32.63
N GLY A 654 -18.87 -1.51 -33.23
CA GLY A 654 -18.99 -1.28 -34.67
C GLY A 654 -18.57 0.11 -35.17
N ARG A 655 -18.29 1.09 -34.29
CA ARG A 655 -17.89 2.45 -34.71
C ARG A 655 -16.38 2.56 -34.94
N THR A 656 -15.99 3.11 -36.10
CA THR A 656 -14.59 3.46 -36.40
C THR A 656 -14.14 4.59 -35.47
N ALA A 657 -12.98 4.42 -34.80
CA ALA A 657 -12.46 5.40 -33.84
C ALA A 657 -12.05 6.74 -34.47
N THR A 658 -11.94 6.77 -35.79
CA THR A 658 -11.57 7.95 -36.57
C THR A 658 -12.78 8.63 -37.21
N PRO A 659 -12.77 9.98 -37.30
CA PRO A 659 -13.79 10.72 -38.03
C PRO A 659 -13.97 10.17 -39.46
N PRO A 660 -15.19 10.17 -40.02
CA PRO A 660 -15.40 9.79 -41.41
C PRO A 660 -14.46 10.55 -42.35
N GLY A 661 -13.73 9.84 -43.21
CA GLY A 661 -12.73 10.42 -44.10
C GLY A 661 -11.32 10.56 -43.50
N SER A 662 -11.09 10.08 -42.27
CA SER A 662 -9.77 10.05 -41.64
C SER A 662 -9.30 8.63 -41.31
N LYS A 663 -7.99 8.45 -41.19
CA LYS A 663 -7.36 7.22 -40.68
C LYS A 663 -6.31 7.54 -39.61
N ALA A 664 -6.27 6.76 -38.53
CA ALA A 664 -5.24 6.83 -37.50
C ALA A 664 -4.22 5.72 -37.75
N ILE A 665 -2.98 6.10 -38.02
CA ILE A 665 -1.91 5.17 -38.36
C ILE A 665 -0.84 5.21 -37.27
N GLY A 666 -0.65 4.11 -36.56
CA GLY A 666 0.44 3.98 -35.60
C GLY A 666 1.78 3.94 -36.33
N VAL A 667 2.80 4.62 -35.83
CA VAL A 667 4.16 4.55 -36.37
C VAL A 667 5.19 4.39 -35.26
N THR A 668 6.26 3.62 -35.50
CA THR A 668 7.27 3.31 -34.50
C THR A 668 7.86 4.59 -33.90
N ALA A 669 7.74 4.76 -32.59
CA ALA A 669 8.06 6.03 -31.93
C ALA A 669 9.57 6.31 -31.80
N ASN A 670 10.37 5.31 -31.39
CA ASN A 670 11.74 5.51 -30.91
C ASN A 670 12.76 4.61 -31.64
N LYS A 671 13.05 3.41 -31.09
CA LYS A 671 14.03 2.47 -31.65
C LYS A 671 13.56 2.03 -33.04
N TYR A 672 14.42 2.24 -34.05
CA TYR A 672 14.13 2.00 -35.47
C TYR A 672 13.09 2.96 -36.09
N ALA A 673 12.88 4.15 -35.53
CA ALA A 673 12.02 5.16 -36.14
C ALA A 673 12.48 5.56 -37.55
N ASP A 674 13.79 5.61 -37.76
CA ASP A 674 14.45 5.88 -39.05
C ASP A 674 13.99 4.92 -40.15
N LYS A 675 13.92 3.62 -39.87
CA LYS A 675 13.46 2.62 -40.85
C LYS A 675 12.00 2.81 -41.26
N THR A 676 11.13 3.14 -40.29
CA THR A 676 9.73 3.46 -40.60
C THR A 676 9.59 4.78 -41.38
N ASP A 677 10.48 5.74 -41.15
CA ASP A 677 10.48 7.02 -41.86
C ASP A 677 10.98 6.84 -43.31
N GLU A 678 12.03 6.05 -43.52
CA GLU A 678 12.54 5.65 -44.84
C GLU A 678 11.46 4.92 -45.65
N PHE A 679 10.77 3.94 -45.04
CA PHE A 679 9.65 3.25 -45.67
C PHE A 679 8.49 4.20 -46.01
N ALA A 680 8.10 5.08 -45.08
CA ALA A 680 7.01 6.04 -45.30
C ALA A 680 7.33 6.98 -46.48
N LEU A 681 8.59 7.41 -46.61
CA LEU A 681 9.04 8.24 -47.72
C LEU A 681 9.05 7.46 -49.04
N ALA A 682 9.67 6.28 -49.05
CA ALA A 682 9.88 5.47 -50.24
C ALA A 682 8.58 4.87 -50.78
N GLU A 683 7.74 4.30 -49.92
CA GLU A 683 6.58 3.50 -50.33
C GLU A 683 5.25 4.23 -50.19
N LEU A 684 5.14 5.17 -49.23
CA LEU A 684 3.89 5.88 -48.93
C LEU A 684 3.87 7.31 -49.48
N GLY A 685 5.00 7.82 -49.98
CA GLY A 685 5.08 9.17 -50.56
C GLY A 685 4.96 10.29 -49.53
N ILE A 686 5.34 10.03 -48.27
CA ILE A 686 5.22 10.99 -47.18
C ILE A 686 6.52 11.08 -46.38
N LYS A 687 6.91 12.30 -46.04
CA LYS A 687 8.02 12.55 -45.12
C LYS A 687 7.45 12.83 -43.74
N LEU A 688 7.70 11.94 -42.78
CA LEU A 688 7.27 12.12 -41.39
C LEU A 688 8.11 13.22 -40.72
N LEU A 689 7.43 14.13 -40.02
CA LEU A 689 8.03 15.23 -39.28
C LEU A 689 7.82 14.96 -37.79
N ARG A 690 8.83 14.33 -37.17
CA ARG A 690 8.81 13.97 -35.75
C ARG A 690 9.13 15.21 -34.90
N PRO A 691 8.27 15.55 -33.93
CA PRO A 691 8.51 16.71 -33.08
C PRO A 691 9.67 16.43 -32.10
N THR A 692 10.35 17.49 -31.66
CA THR A 692 11.32 17.41 -30.56
C THR A 692 10.61 17.40 -29.21
N GLY A 693 11.17 16.70 -28.22
CA GLY A 693 10.63 16.65 -26.85
C GLY A 693 9.50 15.65 -26.63
N ARG A 694 8.61 15.91 -25.66
CA ARG A 694 7.50 15.01 -25.26
C ARG A 694 6.22 15.17 -26.10
N CYS A 695 6.29 15.80 -27.27
CA CYS A 695 5.12 15.99 -28.13
C CYS A 695 4.77 14.67 -28.84
N LEU A 696 3.54 14.18 -28.64
CA LEU A 696 3.05 12.93 -29.26
C LEU A 696 2.43 13.14 -30.65
N ARG A 697 2.53 14.34 -31.23
CA ARG A 697 1.89 14.64 -32.53
C ARG A 697 2.92 14.56 -33.65
N ILE A 698 2.81 13.56 -34.52
CA ILE A 698 3.60 13.47 -35.76
C ILE A 698 2.84 14.18 -36.87
N THR A 699 3.50 15.14 -37.52
CA THR A 699 3.02 15.75 -38.77
C THR A 699 3.73 15.12 -39.96
N TYR A 700 3.30 15.41 -41.19
CA TYR A 700 3.94 14.87 -42.39
C TYR A 700 3.86 15.87 -43.54
N GLU A 701 4.78 15.73 -44.49
CA GLU A 701 4.80 16.42 -45.77
C GLU A 701 4.49 15.41 -46.88
N LEU A 702 3.57 15.75 -47.78
CA LEU A 702 3.23 14.93 -48.95
C LEU A 702 4.28 15.15 -50.05
N VAL A 703 5.06 14.11 -50.34
CA VAL A 703 6.13 14.13 -51.34
C VAL A 703 5.67 13.48 -52.66
N ASP A 704 4.81 12.47 -52.59
CA ASP A 704 4.25 11.78 -53.75
C ASP A 704 2.76 11.49 -53.54
N GLN A 705 1.91 12.31 -54.16
CA GLN A 705 0.46 12.21 -54.06
C GLN A 705 -0.10 10.88 -54.61
N ALA A 706 0.54 10.29 -55.63
CA ALA A 706 0.09 9.04 -56.23
C ALA A 706 0.31 7.86 -55.27
N LYS A 707 1.49 7.80 -54.62
CA LYS A 707 1.76 6.80 -53.57
C LYS A 707 0.84 6.96 -52.36
N TYR A 708 0.65 8.20 -51.89
CA TYR A 708 -0.27 8.47 -50.77
C TYR A 708 -1.70 8.02 -51.10
N THR A 709 -2.20 8.39 -52.29
CA THR A 709 -3.55 8.03 -52.75
C THR A 709 -3.70 6.51 -52.89
N LYS A 710 -2.67 5.83 -53.40
CA LYS A 710 -2.64 4.36 -53.51
C LYS A 710 -2.68 3.67 -52.14
N ALA A 711 -1.95 4.19 -51.16
CA ALA A 711 -1.84 3.59 -49.82
C ALA A 711 -3.09 3.82 -48.96
N PHE A 712 -3.66 5.03 -48.98
CA PHE A 712 -4.70 5.44 -48.03
C PHE A 712 -6.08 5.67 -48.65
N GLY A 713 -6.15 5.99 -49.93
CA GLY A 713 -7.36 6.39 -50.65
C GLY A 713 -7.41 7.90 -50.96
N ALA A 714 -8.11 8.28 -52.02
CA ALA A 714 -8.31 9.69 -52.38
C ALA A 714 -9.19 10.39 -51.34
N GLY A 715 -8.83 11.61 -50.94
CA GLY A 715 -9.58 12.42 -49.98
C GLY A 715 -9.48 11.96 -48.51
N VAL A 716 -8.65 10.96 -48.21
CA VAL A 716 -8.45 10.48 -46.84
C VAL A 716 -7.39 11.32 -46.12
N THR A 717 -7.71 11.80 -44.91
CA THR A 717 -6.75 12.48 -44.02
C THR A 717 -6.11 11.48 -43.06
N VAL A 718 -4.79 11.33 -43.10
CA VAL A 718 -4.08 10.43 -42.18
C VAL A 718 -3.57 11.18 -40.96
N HIS A 719 -3.73 10.59 -39.77
CA HIS A 719 -3.17 11.04 -38.51
C HIS A 719 -2.14 10.01 -38.02
N PHE A 720 -0.87 10.41 -37.93
CA PHE A 720 0.19 9.53 -37.44
C PHE A 720 0.30 9.61 -35.91
N VAL A 721 0.20 8.45 -35.27
CA VAL A 721 0.29 8.30 -33.81
C VAL A 721 1.62 7.63 -33.49
N PRO A 722 2.55 8.26 -32.77
CA PRO A 722 3.75 7.59 -32.27
C PRO A 722 3.33 6.49 -31.31
N THR A 723 3.61 5.25 -31.68
CA THR A 723 3.19 4.07 -30.93
C THR A 723 4.40 3.17 -30.70
N ARG A 724 4.48 2.54 -29.53
CA ARG A 724 5.49 1.50 -29.30
C ARG A 724 5.10 0.29 -30.14
N PRO A 725 6.03 -0.34 -30.88
CA PRO A 725 5.67 -1.43 -31.79
C PRO A 725 4.81 -2.52 -31.14
N LYS A 726 5.19 -2.98 -29.94
CA LYS A 726 4.44 -4.00 -29.18
C LYS A 726 2.98 -3.67 -28.86
N ASP A 727 2.61 -2.39 -28.82
CA ASP A 727 1.24 -1.96 -28.50
C ASP A 727 0.36 -1.90 -29.77
N MET A 728 0.96 -1.85 -30.97
CA MET A 728 0.23 -1.65 -32.23
C MET A 728 -0.75 -2.78 -32.57
N PRO A 729 -0.42 -4.08 -32.43
CA PRO A 729 -1.37 -5.15 -32.71
C PRO A 729 -2.60 -5.09 -31.80
N GLY A 730 -2.38 -4.76 -30.52
CA GLY A 730 -3.44 -4.47 -29.58
C GLY A 730 -4.30 -3.33 -30.08
N LEU A 731 -3.72 -2.14 -30.28
CA LEU A 731 -4.44 -0.94 -30.73
C LEU A 731 -5.18 -1.13 -32.08
N LEU A 732 -4.67 -2.00 -32.96
CA LEU A 732 -5.36 -2.41 -34.19
C LEU A 732 -6.56 -3.32 -33.89
N ALA A 733 -6.39 -4.37 -33.09
CA ALA A 733 -7.49 -5.25 -32.68
C ALA A 733 -8.66 -4.48 -32.05
N GLN A 734 -8.31 -3.38 -31.38
CA GLN A 734 -9.17 -2.50 -30.63
C GLN A 734 -9.90 -1.46 -31.50
N GLY A 735 -9.45 -1.29 -32.74
CA GLY A 735 -9.90 -0.20 -33.60
C GLY A 735 -9.41 1.18 -33.19
N MET A 736 -8.47 1.31 -32.23
CA MET A 736 -7.82 2.60 -31.89
C MET A 736 -6.94 3.10 -33.03
N LEU A 737 -6.43 2.18 -33.85
CA LEU A 737 -5.71 2.45 -35.08
C LEU A 737 -6.44 1.81 -36.26
N ASP A 738 -6.45 2.52 -37.39
CA ASP A 738 -6.88 2.01 -38.69
C ASP A 738 -5.74 1.29 -39.43
N GLY A 739 -4.50 1.53 -39.02
CA GLY A 739 -3.32 0.88 -39.54
C GLY A 739 -2.07 1.15 -38.71
N ALA A 740 -0.98 0.49 -39.06
CA ALA A 740 0.32 0.68 -38.45
C ALA A 740 1.43 0.61 -39.50
N VAL A 741 2.44 1.47 -39.36
CA VAL A 741 3.71 1.37 -40.07
C VAL A 741 4.74 0.82 -39.09
N THR A 742 5.09 -0.45 -39.25
CA THR A 742 5.92 -1.21 -38.31
C THR A 742 6.55 -2.45 -38.97
N TYR A 743 7.26 -3.25 -38.17
CA TYR A 743 7.94 -4.46 -38.59
C TYR A 743 7.01 -5.68 -38.66
N SER A 744 7.27 -6.61 -39.57
CA SER A 744 6.59 -7.91 -39.60
C SER A 744 6.79 -8.71 -38.32
N SER A 745 7.95 -8.58 -37.65
CA SER A 745 8.17 -9.24 -36.35
C SER A 745 7.10 -8.90 -35.32
N VAL A 746 6.63 -7.65 -35.33
CA VAL A 746 5.61 -7.14 -34.42
C VAL A 746 4.24 -7.67 -34.80
N MET A 747 3.88 -7.63 -36.08
CA MET A 747 2.53 -7.98 -36.54
C MET A 747 2.31 -9.49 -36.58
N ASP A 748 3.29 -10.26 -37.02
CA ASP A 748 3.18 -11.71 -37.18
C ASP A 748 3.19 -12.46 -35.84
N ASN A 749 3.68 -11.82 -34.77
CA ASN A 749 3.70 -12.41 -33.43
C ASN A 749 2.31 -12.47 -32.77
N PHE A 750 1.33 -11.75 -33.30
CA PHE A 750 -0.05 -11.68 -32.78
C PHE A 750 -1.03 -12.37 -33.74
N PRO A 751 -2.28 -12.68 -33.29
CA PRO A 751 -3.35 -13.08 -34.20
C PRO A 751 -3.53 -12.07 -35.34
N THR A 752 -3.99 -12.54 -36.50
CA THR A 752 -4.14 -11.70 -37.69
C THR A 752 -5.20 -10.62 -37.46
N VAL A 753 -4.76 -9.42 -37.09
CA VAL A 753 -5.59 -8.22 -36.83
C VAL A 753 -5.46 -7.16 -37.91
N ALA A 754 -4.53 -7.35 -38.85
CA ALA A 754 -4.29 -6.45 -39.96
C ALA A 754 -3.89 -7.20 -41.23
N ARG A 755 -4.18 -6.61 -42.40
CA ARG A 755 -3.70 -7.00 -43.72
C ARG A 755 -2.49 -6.15 -44.11
N LEU A 756 -1.49 -6.77 -44.73
CA LEU A 756 -0.34 -6.07 -45.28
C LEU A 756 -0.72 -5.38 -46.60
N VAL A 757 -0.49 -4.07 -46.70
CA VAL A 757 -0.86 -3.25 -47.87
C VAL A 757 0.35 -2.93 -48.74
N ALA A 758 1.45 -2.56 -48.10
CA ALA A 758 2.73 -2.28 -48.74
C ALA A 758 3.84 -2.72 -47.79
N SER A 759 4.95 -3.20 -48.33
CA SER A 759 6.11 -3.61 -47.54
C SER A 759 7.41 -3.48 -48.31
N THR A 760 8.50 -3.39 -47.58
CA THR A 760 9.86 -3.48 -48.10
C THR A 760 10.69 -4.35 -47.15
N PRO A 761 11.47 -5.32 -47.67
CA PRO A 761 12.45 -6.05 -46.87
C PRO A 761 13.46 -5.10 -46.24
N ASP A 762 13.69 -5.25 -44.94
CA ASP A 762 14.75 -4.52 -44.24
C ASP A 762 16.05 -5.32 -44.28
N ALA A 763 17.05 -4.79 -44.99
CA ALA A 763 18.33 -5.43 -45.19
C ALA A 763 19.28 -5.33 -43.98
N ASP A 764 18.93 -4.55 -42.95
CA ASP A 764 19.83 -4.24 -41.84
C ASP A 764 19.47 -4.99 -40.56
N ILE A 765 18.19 -5.30 -40.35
CA ILE A 765 17.70 -5.94 -39.13
C ILE A 765 17.47 -7.45 -39.27
N SER A 766 17.73 -8.19 -38.19
CA SER A 766 17.45 -9.62 -38.05
C SER A 766 16.81 -9.90 -36.69
N LEU A 767 16.02 -10.96 -36.56
CA LEU A 767 15.55 -11.47 -35.26
C LEU A 767 16.45 -12.63 -34.87
N ALA A 768 16.99 -12.63 -33.66
CA ALA A 768 17.91 -13.66 -33.19
C ALA A 768 17.61 -14.09 -31.76
N LEU A 769 18.05 -15.30 -31.41
CA LEU A 769 18.17 -15.79 -30.05
C LEU A 769 19.58 -15.49 -29.54
N ILE A 770 19.63 -14.87 -28.37
CA ILE A 770 20.80 -14.32 -27.71
C ILE A 770 21.06 -15.12 -26.44
N ARG A 771 22.32 -15.35 -26.12
CA ARG A 771 22.77 -15.99 -24.88
C ARG A 771 23.87 -15.15 -24.23
N ARG A 772 24.29 -15.53 -23.02
CA ARG A 772 25.50 -14.98 -22.41
C ARG A 772 26.73 -15.49 -23.15
N ARG A 773 27.72 -14.62 -23.36
CA ARG A 773 28.95 -14.98 -24.07
C ARG A 773 29.62 -16.19 -23.42
N GLY A 774 29.88 -17.22 -24.22
CA GLY A 774 30.52 -18.46 -23.76
C GLY A 774 29.57 -19.49 -23.14
N GLN A 775 28.28 -19.17 -22.96
CA GLN A 775 27.30 -20.13 -22.44
C GLN A 775 27.01 -21.21 -23.48
N ALA A 776 27.20 -22.48 -23.11
CA ALA A 776 26.85 -23.60 -23.98
C ALA A 776 25.32 -23.77 -24.01
N ILE A 777 24.74 -23.86 -25.21
CA ILE A 777 23.31 -24.08 -25.43
C ILE A 777 23.15 -25.33 -26.28
N ASP A 778 22.56 -26.37 -25.70
CA ASP A 778 22.22 -27.61 -26.38
C ASP A 778 20.71 -27.91 -26.20
N PRO A 779 19.88 -27.63 -27.22
CA PRO A 779 18.45 -27.88 -27.16
C PRO A 779 18.05 -29.35 -27.01
N HIS A 780 18.93 -30.28 -27.38
CA HIS A 780 18.67 -31.72 -27.24
C HIS A 780 18.88 -32.22 -25.81
N GLY A 781 19.60 -31.47 -24.98
CA GLY A 781 19.75 -31.73 -23.54
C GLY A 781 18.58 -31.24 -22.68
N TRP A 782 17.61 -30.52 -23.27
CA TRP A 782 16.47 -29.99 -22.52
C TRP A 782 15.42 -31.09 -22.25
N SER A 783 14.77 -31.03 -21.09
CA SER A 783 13.77 -32.03 -20.66
C SER A 783 12.53 -31.38 -20.04
N ALA A 784 11.43 -32.13 -19.90
CA ALA A 784 10.23 -31.63 -19.25
C ALA A 784 10.43 -31.37 -17.74
N ASP A 785 11.32 -32.14 -17.08
CA ASP A 785 11.64 -31.96 -15.67
C ASP A 785 12.55 -30.76 -15.41
N ARG A 786 13.31 -30.34 -16.43
CA ARG A 786 14.18 -29.17 -16.39
C ARG A 786 14.09 -28.40 -17.70
N PRO A 787 12.97 -27.69 -17.95
CA PRO A 787 12.76 -26.99 -19.20
C PRO A 787 13.73 -25.81 -19.31
N ALA A 788 14.21 -25.55 -20.53
CA ALA A 788 14.96 -24.35 -20.82
C ALA A 788 14.05 -23.13 -20.71
N ARG A 789 14.46 -22.13 -19.92
CA ARG A 789 13.69 -20.88 -19.78
C ARG A 789 14.22 -19.84 -20.76
N ILE A 790 13.32 -19.34 -21.60
CA ILE A 790 13.60 -18.39 -22.67
C ILE A 790 12.73 -17.16 -22.44
N VAL A 791 13.32 -15.97 -22.38
CA VAL A 791 12.56 -14.72 -22.34
C VAL A 791 12.41 -14.17 -23.74
N ALA A 792 11.19 -13.96 -24.22
CA ALA A 792 10.99 -13.46 -25.59
C ALA A 792 9.90 -12.41 -25.73
N GLU A 793 10.16 -11.37 -26.51
CA GLU A 793 9.15 -10.45 -27.04
C GLU A 793 8.41 -11.11 -28.23
N HIS A 794 9.10 -11.89 -29.07
CA HIS A 794 8.59 -12.54 -30.28
C HIS A 794 8.34 -14.04 -30.08
N GLY A 795 7.65 -14.41 -28.99
CA GLY A 795 7.48 -15.80 -28.56
C GLY A 795 6.93 -16.76 -29.62
N ARG A 796 6.06 -16.31 -30.52
CA ARG A 796 5.52 -17.15 -31.62
C ARG A 796 6.60 -17.52 -32.63
N MET A 797 7.47 -16.57 -32.99
CA MET A 797 8.57 -16.79 -33.93
C MET A 797 9.64 -17.68 -33.31
N VAL A 798 9.97 -17.46 -32.05
CA VAL A 798 10.91 -18.32 -31.30
C VAL A 798 10.37 -19.75 -31.22
N ARG A 799 9.10 -19.93 -30.87
CA ARG A 799 8.46 -21.25 -30.83
C ARG A 799 8.50 -21.96 -32.18
N ALA A 800 8.20 -21.24 -33.26
CA ALA A 800 8.25 -21.78 -34.62
C ALA A 800 9.69 -22.17 -35.04
N HIS A 801 10.68 -21.36 -34.68
CA HIS A 801 12.09 -21.65 -34.96
C HIS A 801 12.58 -22.87 -34.19
N LEU A 802 12.30 -22.97 -32.89
CA LEU A 802 12.65 -24.13 -32.06
C LEU A 802 11.96 -25.41 -32.57
N ALA A 803 10.70 -25.33 -33.01
CA ALA A 803 10.02 -26.44 -33.65
C ALA A 803 10.72 -26.86 -34.96
N GLY A 804 11.19 -25.90 -35.76
CA GLY A 804 12.00 -26.14 -36.96
C GLY A 804 13.34 -26.82 -36.68
N LEU A 805 13.90 -26.66 -35.48
CA LEU A 805 15.09 -27.37 -34.99
C LEU A 805 14.77 -28.76 -34.40
N GLY A 806 13.50 -29.17 -34.39
CA GLY A 806 13.07 -30.45 -33.80
C GLY A 806 13.01 -30.45 -32.27
N VAL A 807 12.97 -29.28 -31.62
CA VAL A 807 12.88 -29.16 -30.16
C VAL A 807 11.43 -29.32 -29.70
N SER A 808 11.18 -30.24 -28.77
CA SER A 808 9.84 -30.49 -28.23
C SER A 808 9.31 -29.26 -27.46
N PRO A 809 8.04 -28.84 -27.65
CA PRO A 809 7.42 -27.75 -26.88
C PRO A 809 7.35 -27.98 -25.35
N THR A 810 7.53 -29.22 -24.90
CA THR A 810 7.53 -29.59 -23.48
C THR A 810 8.89 -29.41 -22.81
N THR A 811 9.97 -29.18 -23.57
CA THR A 811 11.34 -29.07 -23.01
C THR A 811 11.80 -27.64 -22.85
N TYR A 812 10.96 -26.65 -23.15
CA TYR A 812 11.26 -25.25 -22.91
C TYR A 812 10.02 -24.47 -22.48
N GLU A 813 10.25 -23.38 -21.77
CA GLU A 813 9.26 -22.41 -21.33
C GLU A 813 9.64 -21.05 -21.93
N ILE A 814 8.71 -20.45 -22.69
CA ILE A 814 8.89 -19.08 -23.19
C ILE A 814 8.11 -18.15 -22.27
N GLN A 815 8.83 -17.33 -21.51
CA GLN A 815 8.25 -16.23 -20.77
C GLN A 815 8.13 -15.02 -21.70
N HIS A 816 6.90 -14.71 -22.08
CA HIS A 816 6.62 -13.52 -22.87
C HIS A 816 6.87 -12.26 -22.01
N VAL A 817 7.67 -11.33 -22.52
CA VAL A 817 7.98 -10.07 -21.84
C VAL A 817 7.60 -8.87 -22.71
N LEU A 818 7.23 -7.78 -22.05
CA LEU A 818 6.92 -6.52 -22.71
C LEU A 818 8.08 -5.54 -22.54
N GLY A 819 9.10 -5.63 -23.39
CA GLY A 819 10.27 -4.75 -23.34
C GLY A 819 11.52 -5.44 -23.91
N SER A 820 12.70 -4.86 -23.63
CA SER A 820 13.99 -5.44 -23.98
C SER A 820 14.18 -6.77 -23.23
N SER A 821 13.96 -7.88 -23.93
CA SER A 821 14.17 -9.26 -23.47
C SER A 821 15.62 -9.48 -23.07
N GLU A 822 16.56 -8.77 -23.69
CA GLU A 822 17.97 -8.74 -23.30
C GLU A 822 18.17 -8.27 -21.86
N SER A 823 17.36 -7.31 -21.39
CA SER A 823 17.48 -6.76 -20.04
C SER A 823 17.13 -7.80 -18.96
N TYR A 824 16.25 -8.76 -19.26
CA TYR A 824 15.96 -9.86 -18.35
C TYR A 824 17.13 -10.84 -18.26
N LEU A 825 17.78 -11.14 -19.40
CA LEU A 825 18.95 -12.03 -19.41
C LEU A 825 20.14 -11.39 -18.67
N VAL A 826 20.38 -10.10 -18.89
CA VAL A 826 21.47 -9.35 -18.25
C VAL A 826 21.25 -9.18 -16.74
N ASN A 827 20.02 -8.89 -16.31
CA ASN A 827 19.72 -8.61 -14.90
C ASN A 827 19.18 -9.82 -14.11
N ASP A 828 19.37 -11.04 -14.61
CA ASP A 828 18.94 -12.26 -13.91
C ASP A 828 20.09 -12.83 -13.06
N PRO A 829 20.11 -12.55 -11.73
CA PRO A 829 21.22 -12.94 -10.85
C PRO A 829 21.30 -14.45 -10.61
N ARG A 830 20.27 -15.20 -10.99
CA ARG A 830 20.20 -16.65 -10.79
C ARG A 830 20.53 -17.44 -12.06
N GLU A 831 20.81 -16.75 -13.17
CA GLU A 831 21.01 -17.36 -14.49
C GLU A 831 19.88 -18.34 -14.87
N THR A 832 18.67 -18.02 -14.42
CA THR A 832 17.42 -18.74 -14.68
C THR A 832 17.15 -18.83 -16.18
N TYR A 833 17.33 -17.73 -16.92
CA TYR A 833 17.10 -17.67 -18.36
C TYR A 833 18.36 -18.09 -19.11
N LEU A 834 18.19 -18.99 -20.07
CA LEU A 834 19.26 -19.47 -20.95
C LEU A 834 19.38 -18.63 -22.22
N LEU A 835 18.25 -18.17 -22.73
CA LEU A 835 18.15 -17.44 -23.97
C LEU A 835 17.20 -16.26 -23.82
N CYS A 836 17.43 -15.21 -24.59
CA CYS A 836 16.42 -14.22 -24.90
C CYS A 836 16.33 -13.99 -26.41
N ASP A 837 15.23 -13.45 -26.92
CA ASP A 837 15.21 -12.99 -28.32
C ASP A 837 15.61 -11.50 -28.42
N ALA A 838 16.01 -11.04 -29.59
CA ALA A 838 16.28 -9.62 -29.85
C ALA A 838 16.22 -9.31 -31.35
N VAL A 839 15.71 -8.13 -31.70
CA VAL A 839 15.90 -7.55 -33.05
C VAL A 839 17.25 -6.84 -33.10
N ILE A 840 18.15 -7.32 -33.96
CA ILE A 840 19.53 -6.84 -34.09
C ILE A 840 19.71 -6.11 -35.42
N ALA A 841 20.21 -4.87 -35.37
CA ALA A 841 20.74 -4.15 -36.54
C ALA A 841 22.27 -4.24 -36.62
N THR A 842 22.96 -3.65 -35.64
CA THR A 842 24.43 -3.53 -35.58
C THR A 842 25.08 -4.53 -34.61
N GLY A 843 24.34 -5.01 -33.61
CA GLY A 843 24.87 -5.84 -32.53
C GLY A 843 25.58 -5.09 -31.41
N GLY A 844 25.66 -3.74 -31.45
CA GLY A 844 26.36 -2.95 -30.43
C GLY A 844 25.88 -3.24 -29.00
N THR A 845 24.57 -3.20 -28.76
CA THR A 845 23.98 -3.50 -27.43
C THR A 845 24.26 -4.93 -26.95
N ILE A 846 24.35 -5.90 -27.85
CA ILE A 846 24.69 -7.30 -27.49
C ILE A 846 26.14 -7.37 -27.01
N GLN A 847 27.05 -6.71 -27.71
CA GLN A 847 28.46 -6.68 -27.34
C GLN A 847 28.71 -5.91 -26.04
N GLU A 848 28.03 -4.79 -25.84
CA GLU A 848 28.13 -3.97 -24.62
C GLU A 848 27.66 -4.70 -23.35
N ASN A 849 26.82 -5.72 -23.48
CA ASN A 849 26.25 -6.48 -22.37
C ASN A 849 26.83 -7.89 -22.23
N ASP A 850 28.00 -8.19 -22.83
CA ASP A 850 28.64 -9.51 -22.81
C ASP A 850 27.71 -10.65 -23.28
N LEU A 851 26.90 -10.37 -24.30
CA LEU A 851 26.05 -11.34 -24.96
C LEU A 851 26.63 -11.76 -26.33
N ASP A 852 26.15 -12.88 -26.87
CA ASP A 852 26.40 -13.30 -28.26
C ASP A 852 25.14 -13.91 -28.91
N VAL A 853 25.09 -13.87 -30.24
CA VAL A 853 24.01 -14.48 -31.02
C VAL A 853 24.21 -16.00 -31.03
N TRP A 854 23.23 -16.73 -30.51
CA TRP A 854 23.21 -18.19 -30.57
C TRP A 854 22.67 -18.69 -31.92
N GLN A 855 21.50 -18.19 -32.32
CA GLN A 855 20.82 -18.58 -33.57
C GLN A 855 20.08 -17.38 -34.16
N VAL A 856 20.03 -17.32 -35.50
CA VAL A 856 19.22 -16.33 -36.22
C VAL A 856 17.85 -16.93 -36.51
N VAL A 857 16.82 -16.31 -35.93
CA VAL A 857 15.41 -16.71 -36.09
C VAL A 857 14.85 -16.21 -37.42
N LYS A 858 15.18 -14.96 -37.79
CA LYS A 858 14.89 -14.35 -39.08
C LYS A 858 16.12 -13.61 -39.60
N ASN A 859 16.56 -13.96 -40.80
CA ASN A 859 17.72 -13.33 -41.44
C ASN A 859 17.43 -11.88 -41.84
N LYS A 860 18.52 -11.14 -42.09
CA LYS A 860 18.45 -9.83 -42.75
C LYS A 860 17.72 -9.98 -44.09
N GLY A 861 16.77 -9.10 -44.36
CA GLY A 861 15.88 -9.18 -45.53
C GLY A 861 14.65 -10.07 -45.36
N GLU A 862 14.53 -10.85 -44.27
CA GLU A 862 13.31 -11.61 -43.98
C GLU A 862 12.31 -10.82 -43.13
N LEU A 863 12.78 -9.80 -42.41
CA LEU A 863 11.92 -8.86 -41.70
C LEU A 863 11.47 -7.76 -42.67
N LEU A 864 10.17 -7.44 -42.65
CA LEU A 864 9.57 -6.45 -43.52
C LEU A 864 9.21 -5.22 -42.70
N VAL A 865 9.51 -4.02 -43.22
CA VAL A 865 8.82 -2.79 -42.77
C VAL A 865 7.62 -2.62 -43.68
N GLY A 866 6.43 -2.41 -43.10
CA GLY A 866 5.21 -2.36 -43.89
C GLY A 866 4.10 -1.51 -43.32
N LEU A 867 3.16 -1.14 -44.19
CA LEU A 867 1.87 -0.59 -43.82
C LEU A 867 0.88 -1.75 -43.65
N TYR A 868 0.42 -1.95 -42.43
CA TYR A 868 -0.59 -2.91 -42.05
C TYR A 868 -1.90 -2.14 -41.82
N GLN A 869 -2.97 -2.49 -42.53
CA GLN A 869 -4.30 -1.91 -42.28
C GLN A 869 -5.15 -2.90 -41.51
N ARG A 870 -5.91 -2.42 -40.54
CA ARG A 870 -6.86 -3.26 -39.78
C ARG A 870 -7.76 -4.04 -40.75
N VAL A 871 -7.97 -5.34 -40.47
CA VAL A 871 -8.82 -6.23 -41.29
C VAL A 871 -10.27 -5.79 -41.23
#